data_AF-A0A7L4I081-F1
#
_entry.id   AF-A0A7L4I081-F1
#
_cell.length_a   1.000
_cell.length_b   1.000
_cell.length_c   1.000
_cell.angle_alpha   90.00
_cell.angle_beta   90.00
_cell.angle_gamma   90.00
#
_symmetry.space_group_name_H-M   'P 1'
#
loop_
_entity.id
_entity.type
_entity.pdbx_description
1 polymer ?
#
loop_
_entity_poly.entity_id
_entity_poly.type
_entity_poly.pdbx_seq_one_letter_code
_entity_poly.pdbx_strand_id
1 'polypeptide(L)'
;YKSKPSDDYENPKDVEDIREAQENMGCYELKTATNYRVPEHKRMNTEKKMMQLTSLEVLIHKRKVTMNKEIMSLRDLKISIIHEIKCLVQELKSVQVALDLSEHLPLPLIPKLHPDEVPEKKFEYDSDILLKFKEEQEAKAKLQEPLEGLPSSHAFRHGFLRAPSIKEIDHMAQAAGARPMKTAPSVVTEQRKVFEMEKAEPTEMELEMLKREKIKNLYLQETLIKKINALVINFDAELRFLRHKKLKLDVQMKSADLRYITWYEELLILKNLEKHENLLQGRVNTLISEQEAMQKKLNSYLAQMEDRKCEIVKLQECEKALYANFQASLGENNEFAHFLTKVLKKKIKCMGKKEVGTEADEDDENEEENDEESSLGIDEENSGSDDEVVDDSVCPKNCDEALFQNTIQLRQKRLDIEKALTEEKKVAANLRKKYNALAKKAKVVETSLDTTARELETFQWEKQQRLNELYVVVPLKLHQVEYLVNGEMPSDFSQALVFTNQSLEYLQKRIMDLHNEKIMQRDIYKKAQEQHKQLVQDKKEMAIKIQRLEEKCNHLMMKKFGRLVDFEAVQAHSVNIRMEELEVQIMEKEYVHSQELKEWEERILDLQQQLMKVTKENTSKLQQLNQFCREKQQLETKLDSLKNDLGVEFQGPRTTDIKEKARLVSQLKHMAHDAALLREEINLLSRKDGCLREELALLSRKDGRLFLQPLSPQDSDTPTEAFPVLTP
;
A
#
# COMPACT_ATOMS: atom_id res chain seq x y z
N TYR A 1 4.53 -34.57 5.37
CA TYR A 1 3.38 -33.90 6.02
C TYR A 1 3.47 -32.37 6.11
N LYS A 2 4.63 -31.74 6.38
CA LYS A 2 4.78 -30.27 6.56
C LYS A 2 4.58 -29.40 5.29
N SER A 3 3.80 -29.84 4.30
CA SER A 3 3.70 -29.23 2.97
C SER A 3 2.29 -29.34 2.37
N LYS A 4 1.26 -29.18 3.19
CA LYS A 4 -0.07 -28.78 2.70
C LYS A 4 -0.10 -27.24 2.66
N PRO A 5 -0.68 -26.62 1.63
CA PRO A 5 -1.11 -25.21 1.71
C PRO A 5 -2.11 -25.01 2.87
N SER A 6 -2.31 -23.76 3.30
CA SER A 6 -3.48 -23.42 4.13
C SER A 6 -4.77 -23.60 3.32
N ASP A 7 -5.91 -23.77 3.99
CA ASP A 7 -7.20 -23.75 3.30
C ASP A 7 -7.50 -22.35 2.71
N ASP A 8 -6.90 -21.29 3.27
CA ASP A 8 -6.91 -19.90 2.76
C ASP A 8 -5.81 -19.59 1.72
N TYR A 9 -5.11 -20.61 1.18
CA TYR A 9 -4.02 -20.35 0.22
C TYR A 9 -4.55 -20.07 -1.19
N GLU A 10 -4.63 -18.78 -1.53
CA GLU A 10 -4.78 -18.34 -2.92
C GLU A 10 -3.44 -18.49 -3.68
N ASN A 11 -3.50 -19.03 -4.89
CA ASN A 11 -2.34 -19.10 -5.79
C ASN A 11 -2.04 -17.68 -6.32
N PRO A 12 -0.83 -17.13 -6.11
CA PRO A 12 -0.53 -15.74 -6.47
C PRO A 12 -0.63 -15.45 -7.97
N LYS A 13 -0.56 -16.47 -8.83
CA LYS A 13 -0.83 -16.31 -10.27
C LYS A 13 -2.30 -16.06 -10.55
N ASP A 14 -3.19 -16.81 -9.92
CA ASP A 14 -4.63 -16.68 -10.16
C ASP A 14 -5.13 -15.33 -9.64
N VAL A 15 -4.55 -14.80 -8.57
CA VAL A 15 -4.79 -13.45 -8.05
C VAL A 15 -4.30 -12.37 -9.02
N GLU A 16 -3.11 -12.53 -9.59
CA GLU A 16 -2.54 -11.62 -10.60
C GLU A 16 -3.37 -11.62 -11.89
N ASP A 17 -3.70 -12.81 -12.43
CA ASP A 17 -4.55 -13.01 -13.60
C ASP A 17 -5.96 -12.39 -13.39
N ILE A 18 -6.53 -12.50 -12.18
CA ILE A 18 -7.80 -11.85 -11.83
C ILE A 18 -7.66 -10.33 -11.81
N ARG A 19 -6.55 -9.77 -11.29
CA ARG A 19 -6.31 -8.32 -11.29
C ARG A 19 -6.14 -7.80 -12.72
N GLU A 20 -5.33 -8.46 -13.55
CA GLU A 20 -5.17 -8.11 -14.96
C GLU A 20 -6.51 -8.18 -15.70
N ALA A 21 -7.32 -9.22 -15.47
CA ALA A 21 -8.63 -9.35 -16.08
C ALA A 21 -9.64 -8.25 -15.65
N GLN A 22 -9.55 -7.75 -14.42
CA GLN A 22 -10.36 -6.60 -13.96
C GLN A 22 -9.92 -5.29 -14.63
N GLU A 23 -8.61 -5.01 -14.65
CA GLU A 23 -8.05 -3.80 -15.28
C GLU A 23 -8.27 -3.79 -16.81
N ASN A 24 -8.04 -4.92 -17.48
CA ASN A 24 -8.16 -5.09 -18.93
C ASN A 24 -9.54 -5.60 -19.40
N MET A 25 -10.58 -5.54 -18.56
CA MET A 25 -11.94 -5.88 -18.97
C MET A 25 -12.43 -4.99 -20.14
N GLY A 26 -11.91 -3.77 -20.26
CA GLY A 26 -12.22 -2.86 -21.39
C GLY A 26 -13.62 -2.25 -21.30
N CYS A 27 -14.16 -2.13 -20.08
CA CYS A 27 -15.43 -1.46 -19.83
C CYS A 27 -15.32 0.06 -20.09
N TYR A 28 -16.42 0.68 -20.54
CA TYR A 28 -16.49 2.13 -20.70
C TYR A 28 -17.04 2.78 -19.43
N GLU A 29 -16.15 3.10 -18.49
CA GLU A 29 -16.54 3.82 -17.27
C GLU A 29 -17.01 5.24 -17.60
N LEU A 30 -18.25 5.57 -17.21
CA LEU A 30 -18.75 6.95 -17.27
C LEU A 30 -18.09 7.78 -16.17
N LYS A 31 -17.69 9.02 -16.49
CA LYS A 31 -17.07 9.94 -15.52
C LYS A 31 -17.93 10.25 -14.29
N THR A 32 -19.23 9.99 -14.38
CA THR A 32 -20.25 10.18 -13.34
C THR A 32 -20.44 8.93 -12.46
N ALA A 33 -19.80 7.80 -12.77
CA ALA A 33 -19.90 6.58 -11.99
C ALA A 33 -19.06 6.65 -10.71
N THR A 34 -19.54 6.07 -9.61
CA THR A 34 -18.88 6.13 -8.30
C THR A 34 -17.57 5.36 -8.23
N ASN A 35 -17.34 4.40 -9.13
CA ASN A 35 -16.09 3.66 -9.27
C ASN A 35 -15.04 4.36 -10.15
N TYR A 36 -15.39 5.43 -10.88
CA TYR A 36 -14.48 6.03 -11.86
C TYR A 36 -13.26 6.70 -11.21
N ARG A 37 -12.09 6.08 -11.39
CA ARG A 37 -10.79 6.62 -10.95
C ARG A 37 -10.07 7.27 -12.14
N VAL A 38 -9.82 8.58 -12.06
CA VAL A 38 -9.13 9.33 -13.15
C VAL A 38 -7.67 8.83 -13.28
N PRO A 39 -7.29 8.18 -14.39
CA PRO A 39 -5.92 7.68 -14.57
C PRO A 39 -4.91 8.81 -14.60
N GLU A 40 -3.72 8.62 -14.02
CA GLU A 40 -2.78 9.71 -13.71
C GLU A 40 -2.41 10.56 -14.93
N HIS A 41 -2.12 9.90 -16.06
CA HIS A 41 -1.81 10.55 -17.33
C HIS A 41 -2.97 11.44 -17.86
N LYS A 42 -4.23 11.08 -17.54
CA LYS A 42 -5.46 11.83 -17.89
C LYS A 42 -5.83 12.90 -16.87
N ARG A 43 -5.22 12.96 -15.67
CA ARG A 43 -5.52 13.99 -14.66
C ARG A 43 -5.23 15.39 -15.23
N MET A 44 -6.20 16.29 -15.09
CA MET A 44 -6.11 17.67 -15.55
C MET A 44 -5.43 18.55 -14.49
N ASN A 45 -4.51 19.38 -14.96
CA ASN A 45 -3.74 20.38 -14.21
C ASN A 45 -4.10 21.76 -14.80
N THR A 46 -4.19 22.79 -13.95
CA THR A 46 -4.33 24.20 -14.35
C THR A 46 -3.45 24.58 -15.54
N GLU A 47 -2.17 24.21 -15.52
CA GLU A 47 -1.20 24.46 -16.59
C GLU A 47 -1.58 23.74 -17.89
N LYS A 48 -1.87 22.42 -17.83
CA LYS A 48 -2.36 21.63 -18.99
C LYS A 48 -3.60 22.29 -19.61
N LYS A 49 -4.52 22.78 -18.77
CA LYS A 49 -5.75 23.44 -19.20
C LYS A 49 -5.49 24.82 -19.80
N MET A 50 -4.55 25.57 -19.25
CA MET A 50 -4.11 26.86 -19.79
C MET A 50 -3.43 26.70 -21.16
N MET A 51 -2.58 25.69 -21.35
CA MET A 51 -2.02 25.34 -22.67
C MET A 51 -3.12 24.98 -23.69
N GLN A 52 -4.18 24.26 -23.27
CA GLN A 52 -5.33 23.97 -24.15
C GLN A 52 -6.04 25.25 -24.59
N LEU A 53 -6.30 26.18 -23.67
CA LEU A 53 -6.93 27.48 -23.97
C LEU A 53 -6.08 28.31 -24.96
N THR A 54 -4.79 28.50 -24.70
CA THR A 54 -3.91 29.24 -25.61
C THR A 54 -3.78 28.57 -26.99
N SER A 55 -3.75 27.23 -27.04
CA SER A 55 -3.79 26.49 -28.31
C SER A 55 -5.09 26.75 -29.09
N LEU A 56 -6.24 26.79 -28.40
CA LEU A 56 -7.53 27.12 -29.00
C LEU A 56 -7.59 28.57 -29.50
N GLU A 57 -7.07 29.54 -28.74
CA GLU A 57 -6.95 30.94 -29.16
C GLU A 57 -6.11 31.09 -30.44
N VAL A 58 -4.94 30.45 -30.49
CA VAL A 58 -4.06 30.44 -31.66
C VAL A 58 -4.75 29.81 -32.87
N LEU A 59 -5.52 28.72 -32.69
CA LEU A 59 -6.29 28.10 -33.76
C LEU A 59 -7.45 28.99 -34.25
N ILE A 60 -8.18 29.63 -33.34
CA ILE A 60 -9.25 30.60 -33.65
C ILE A 60 -8.65 31.78 -34.46
N HIS A 61 -7.57 32.37 -33.97
CA HIS A 61 -6.88 33.48 -34.64
C HIS A 61 -6.37 33.08 -36.02
N LYS A 62 -5.68 31.94 -36.13
CA LYS A 62 -5.17 31.41 -37.41
C LYS A 62 -6.30 31.20 -38.43
N ARG A 63 -7.44 30.62 -38.01
CA ARG A 63 -8.62 30.43 -38.88
C ARG A 63 -9.24 31.76 -39.33
N LYS A 64 -9.41 32.72 -38.42
CA LYS A 64 -9.91 34.08 -38.72
C LYS A 64 -8.97 34.80 -39.71
N VAL A 65 -7.66 34.77 -39.49
CA VAL A 65 -6.66 35.37 -40.40
C VAL A 65 -6.64 34.70 -41.78
N THR A 66 -6.74 33.37 -41.88
CA THR A 66 -6.83 32.69 -43.19
C THR A 66 -8.07 33.13 -43.97
N MET A 67 -9.25 33.18 -43.32
CA MET A 67 -10.48 33.66 -43.96
C MET A 67 -10.37 35.12 -44.41
N ASN A 68 -9.82 35.99 -43.57
CA ASN A 68 -9.63 37.39 -43.92
C ASN A 68 -8.69 37.54 -45.13
N LYS A 69 -7.63 36.72 -45.24
CA LYS A 69 -6.76 36.69 -46.43
C LYS A 69 -7.50 36.23 -47.68
N GLU A 70 -8.34 35.20 -47.60
CA GLU A 70 -9.17 34.78 -48.74
C GLU A 70 -10.13 35.89 -49.19
N ILE A 71 -10.79 36.58 -48.25
CA ILE A 71 -11.68 37.72 -48.52
C ILE A 71 -10.94 38.88 -49.20
N MET A 72 -9.74 39.24 -48.71
CA MET A 72 -8.92 40.29 -49.32
C MET A 72 -8.47 39.89 -50.74
N SER A 73 -8.04 38.64 -50.96
CA SER A 73 -7.70 38.18 -52.32
C SER A 73 -8.89 38.22 -53.29
N LEU A 74 -10.12 37.95 -52.81
CA LEU A 74 -11.32 38.07 -53.65
C LEU A 74 -11.66 39.56 -53.94
N ARG A 75 -11.45 40.47 -52.99
CA ARG A 75 -11.56 41.92 -53.23
C ARG A 75 -10.57 42.37 -54.30
N ASP A 76 -9.32 41.95 -54.19
CA ASP A 76 -8.25 42.39 -55.10
C ASP A 76 -8.43 41.77 -56.50
N LEU A 77 -8.99 40.56 -56.59
CA LEU A 77 -9.51 39.97 -57.84
C LEU A 77 -10.69 40.77 -58.41
N LYS A 78 -11.65 41.20 -57.58
CA LYS A 78 -12.78 42.06 -58.01
C LYS A 78 -12.28 43.37 -58.65
N ILE A 79 -11.24 43.97 -58.07
CA ILE A 79 -10.60 45.19 -58.61
C ILE A 79 -9.98 44.90 -59.99
N SER A 80 -9.24 43.80 -60.12
CA SER A 80 -8.65 43.34 -61.39
C SER A 80 -9.71 43.07 -62.46
N ILE A 81 -10.79 42.36 -62.13
CA ILE A 81 -11.90 42.07 -63.05
C ILE A 81 -12.64 43.35 -63.47
N ILE A 82 -12.85 44.32 -62.56
CA ILE A 82 -13.42 45.63 -62.91
C ILE A 82 -12.51 46.40 -63.86
N HIS A 83 -11.18 46.26 -63.76
CA HIS A 83 -10.25 46.84 -64.71
C HIS A 83 -10.33 46.14 -66.08
N GLU A 84 -10.34 44.81 -66.13
CA GLU A 84 -10.49 44.07 -67.40
C GLU A 84 -11.83 44.39 -68.09
N ILE A 85 -12.95 44.41 -67.35
CA ILE A 85 -14.26 44.79 -67.88
C ILE A 85 -14.25 46.23 -68.42
N LYS A 86 -13.55 47.18 -67.79
CA LYS A 86 -13.38 48.54 -68.34
C LYS A 86 -12.65 48.54 -69.69
N CYS A 87 -11.59 47.74 -69.83
CA CYS A 87 -10.87 47.60 -71.10
C CYS A 87 -11.74 46.95 -72.18
N LEU A 88 -12.40 45.82 -71.87
CA LEU A 88 -13.29 45.12 -72.79
C LEU A 88 -14.50 45.97 -73.21
N VAL A 89 -15.06 46.80 -72.31
CA VAL A 89 -16.11 47.78 -72.66
C VAL A 89 -15.58 48.91 -73.54
N GLN A 90 -14.31 49.29 -73.42
CA GLN A 90 -13.71 50.29 -74.31
C GLN A 90 -13.39 49.71 -75.70
N GLU A 91 -12.93 48.46 -75.78
CA GLU A 91 -12.81 47.71 -77.05
C GLU A 91 -14.18 47.55 -77.73
N LEU A 92 -15.21 47.18 -76.96
CA LEU A 92 -16.58 47.02 -77.44
C LEU A 92 -17.13 48.30 -78.07
N LYS A 93 -16.87 49.48 -77.47
CA LYS A 93 -17.23 50.78 -78.07
C LYS A 93 -16.48 51.02 -79.39
N SER A 94 -15.19 50.71 -79.47
CA SER A 94 -14.42 50.87 -80.70
C SER A 94 -14.96 49.99 -81.84
N VAL A 95 -15.44 48.78 -81.53
CA VAL A 95 -16.13 47.91 -82.50
C VAL A 95 -17.51 48.47 -82.88
N GLN A 96 -18.27 49.00 -81.93
CA GLN A 96 -19.58 49.62 -82.19
C GLN A 96 -19.52 50.89 -83.04
N VAL A 97 -18.44 51.67 -82.96
CA VAL A 97 -18.20 52.83 -83.84
C VAL A 97 -18.06 52.41 -85.32
N ALA A 98 -17.72 51.15 -85.59
CA ALA A 98 -17.65 50.56 -86.93
C ALA A 98 -18.92 49.76 -87.33
N LEU A 99 -20.04 49.96 -86.65
CA LEU A 99 -21.33 49.28 -86.90
C LEU A 99 -22.50 50.26 -86.93
N ASP A 100 -23.54 49.95 -87.71
CA ASP A 100 -24.78 50.72 -87.78
C ASP A 100 -25.53 50.70 -86.44
N LEU A 101 -26.06 51.85 -86.01
CA LEU A 101 -26.75 52.03 -84.71
C LEU A 101 -27.88 51.02 -84.45
N SER A 102 -28.53 50.52 -85.50
CA SER A 102 -29.62 49.53 -85.42
C SER A 102 -29.16 48.14 -84.97
N GLU A 103 -27.88 47.84 -85.02
CA GLU A 103 -27.30 46.52 -84.69
C GLU A 103 -26.50 46.54 -83.37
N HIS A 104 -26.55 47.65 -82.64
CA HIS A 104 -25.83 47.82 -81.37
C HIS A 104 -26.50 47.04 -80.23
N LEU A 105 -26.04 45.81 -79.97
CA LEU A 105 -26.26 45.13 -78.68
C LEU A 105 -25.86 46.05 -77.50
N PRO A 106 -26.63 46.08 -76.40
CA PRO A 106 -26.42 47.03 -75.31
C PRO A 106 -25.07 46.84 -74.61
N LEU A 107 -24.43 47.97 -74.26
CA LEU A 107 -23.19 47.97 -73.48
C LEU A 107 -23.43 47.37 -72.07
N PRO A 108 -22.65 46.37 -71.63
CA PRO A 108 -22.77 45.81 -70.29
C PRO A 108 -22.32 46.83 -69.23
N LEU A 109 -23.02 46.85 -68.10
CA LEU A 109 -22.76 47.79 -67.00
C LEU A 109 -21.45 47.43 -66.29
N ILE A 110 -20.53 48.39 -66.23
CA ILE A 110 -19.26 48.26 -65.48
C ILE A 110 -19.58 48.17 -63.98
N PRO A 111 -19.20 47.09 -63.27
CA PRO A 111 -19.47 46.97 -61.83
C PRO A 111 -18.73 48.05 -61.02
N LYS A 112 -19.37 48.53 -59.96
CA LYS A 112 -18.79 49.47 -58.99
C LYS A 112 -18.41 48.73 -57.70
N LEU A 113 -17.38 49.23 -57.01
CA LEU A 113 -17.03 48.79 -55.66
C LEU A 113 -17.97 49.47 -54.64
N HIS A 114 -18.30 48.78 -53.56
CA HIS A 114 -19.03 49.38 -52.44
C HIS A 114 -18.05 50.09 -51.49
N PRO A 115 -18.40 51.23 -50.85
CA PRO A 115 -17.50 51.92 -49.93
C PRO A 115 -16.97 51.05 -48.77
N ASP A 116 -17.73 50.04 -48.33
CA ASP A 116 -17.32 49.09 -47.29
C ASP A 116 -16.35 47.99 -47.78
N GLU A 117 -16.19 47.80 -49.09
CA GLU A 117 -15.16 46.92 -49.65
C GLU A 117 -13.77 47.58 -49.60
N VAL A 118 -13.72 48.91 -49.52
CA VAL A 118 -12.50 49.73 -49.51
C VAL A 118 -12.43 50.62 -48.25
N PRO A 119 -12.40 50.04 -47.02
CA PRO A 119 -12.40 50.81 -45.78
C PRO A 119 -11.18 51.74 -45.63
N GLU A 120 -10.06 51.39 -46.27
CA GLU A 120 -8.85 52.23 -46.39
C GLU A 120 -9.16 53.60 -47.02
N LYS A 121 -10.11 53.65 -47.96
CA LYS A 121 -10.50 54.87 -48.69
C LYS A 121 -11.53 55.75 -47.95
N LYS A 122 -11.95 55.39 -46.74
CA LYS A 122 -12.93 56.19 -45.95
C LYS A 122 -12.40 57.56 -45.51
N PHE A 123 -11.12 57.86 -45.74
CA PHE A 123 -10.49 59.16 -45.53
C PHE A 123 -9.96 59.81 -46.83
N GLU A 124 -10.21 59.20 -47.99
CA GLU A 124 -9.97 59.83 -49.29
C GLU A 124 -11.21 60.66 -49.68
N TYR A 125 -11.02 61.97 -49.89
CA TYR A 125 -12.12 62.89 -50.22
C TYR A 125 -12.03 63.33 -51.69
N ASP A 126 -12.89 62.77 -52.54
CA ASP A 126 -13.07 63.25 -53.92
C ASP A 126 -13.65 64.67 -53.94
N SER A 127 -13.42 65.40 -55.03
CA SER A 127 -14.00 66.73 -55.30
C SER A 127 -15.50 66.79 -55.04
N ASP A 128 -16.21 65.73 -55.41
CA ASP A 128 -17.66 65.63 -55.39
C ASP A 128 -18.19 65.35 -53.97
N ILE A 129 -17.36 64.74 -53.12
CA ILE A 129 -17.65 64.56 -51.68
C ILE A 129 -17.44 65.90 -50.97
N LEU A 130 -16.38 66.63 -51.31
CA LEU A 130 -16.13 67.98 -50.79
C LEU A 130 -17.18 69.00 -51.27
N LEU A 131 -17.66 68.90 -52.52
CA LEU A 131 -18.80 69.69 -53.00
C LEU A 131 -20.07 69.39 -52.21
N LYS A 132 -20.43 68.12 -52.04
CA LYS A 132 -21.63 67.74 -51.26
C LYS A 132 -21.53 68.15 -49.80
N PHE A 133 -20.35 68.06 -49.19
CA PHE A 133 -20.13 68.60 -47.84
C PHE A 133 -20.30 70.13 -47.82
N LYS A 134 -19.79 70.85 -48.81
CA LYS A 134 -19.98 72.31 -48.94
C LYS A 134 -21.46 72.67 -49.16
N GLU A 135 -22.17 71.93 -50.01
CA GLU A 135 -23.62 72.07 -50.24
C GLU A 135 -24.43 71.78 -48.98
N GLU A 136 -24.07 70.74 -48.21
CA GLU A 136 -24.67 70.45 -46.90
C GLU A 136 -24.40 71.55 -45.87
N GLN A 137 -23.17 72.11 -45.81
CA GLN A 137 -22.85 73.20 -44.89
C GLN A 137 -23.56 74.49 -45.29
N GLU A 138 -23.65 74.78 -46.60
CA GLU A 138 -24.46 75.89 -47.10
C GLU A 138 -25.95 75.68 -46.84
N ALA A 139 -26.47 74.46 -46.95
CA ALA A 139 -27.86 74.14 -46.61
C ALA A 139 -28.13 74.27 -45.11
N LYS A 140 -27.20 73.83 -44.26
CA LYS A 140 -27.26 73.99 -42.79
C LYS A 140 -27.18 75.46 -42.39
N ALA A 141 -26.34 76.27 -43.05
CA ALA A 141 -26.30 77.72 -42.87
C ALA A 141 -27.62 78.40 -43.31
N LYS A 142 -28.16 78.02 -44.49
CA LYS A 142 -29.47 78.50 -44.99
C LYS A 142 -30.66 78.05 -44.13
N LEU A 143 -30.46 77.09 -43.22
CA LEU A 143 -31.43 76.65 -42.20
C LEU A 143 -31.16 77.25 -40.81
N GLN A 144 -30.11 78.07 -40.64
CA GLN A 144 -29.73 78.69 -39.37
C GLN A 144 -29.89 80.22 -39.32
N GLU A 145 -30.23 80.86 -40.44
CA GLU A 145 -30.82 82.20 -40.42
C GLU A 145 -32.36 82.11 -40.35
N PRO A 146 -33.09 82.98 -39.61
CA PRO A 146 -32.61 84.14 -38.85
C PRO A 146 -33.04 84.17 -37.36
N LEU A 147 -32.16 84.65 -36.48
CA LEU A 147 -32.53 85.67 -35.47
C LEU A 147 -31.28 86.33 -34.84
N GLU A 148 -31.25 87.66 -34.78
CA GLU A 148 -30.27 88.40 -33.97
C GLU A 148 -30.77 88.55 -32.53
N GLY A 149 -29.94 88.19 -31.54
CA GLY A 149 -30.32 88.26 -30.12
C GLY A 149 -29.20 87.82 -29.17
N LEU A 150 -28.42 88.79 -28.67
CA LEU A 150 -27.34 88.62 -27.69
C LEU A 150 -27.85 88.23 -26.26
N PRO A 151 -26.98 87.88 -25.29
CA PRO A 151 -25.79 87.01 -25.37
C PRO A 151 -25.63 86.10 -24.11
N SER A 152 -24.91 84.96 -24.20
CA SER A 152 -24.25 84.42 -22.98
C SER A 152 -23.06 83.49 -23.24
N SER A 153 -22.17 83.43 -22.26
CA SER A 153 -20.92 82.67 -22.21
C SER A 153 -21.15 81.17 -22.00
N HIS A 154 -20.37 80.33 -22.70
CA HIS A 154 -19.33 79.51 -22.05
C HIS A 154 -18.23 79.15 -23.07
N ALA A 155 -16.96 79.06 -22.62
CA ALA A 155 -15.81 79.04 -23.52
C ALA A 155 -14.72 78.02 -23.14
N PHE A 156 -14.36 77.16 -24.10
CA PHE A 156 -13.07 76.48 -24.28
C PHE A 156 -12.90 76.30 -25.80
N ARG A 157 -12.01 76.96 -26.55
CA ARG A 157 -10.68 77.57 -26.32
C ARG A 157 -9.53 76.56 -26.14
N HIS A 158 -9.23 75.83 -27.21
CA HIS A 158 -7.86 75.54 -27.67
C HIS A 158 -7.81 75.76 -29.21
N GLY A 159 -6.84 76.44 -29.82
CA GLY A 159 -5.82 77.30 -29.21
C GLY A 159 -4.45 77.34 -29.88
N PHE A 160 -4.33 77.46 -31.21
CA PHE A 160 -3.01 77.59 -31.85
C PHE A 160 -2.90 78.70 -32.92
N LEU A 161 -2.31 79.82 -32.49
CA LEU A 161 -1.46 80.79 -33.19
C LEU A 161 -1.92 81.46 -34.52
N ARG A 162 -1.33 82.64 -34.79
CA ARG A 162 -1.76 83.61 -35.82
C ARG A 162 -0.54 84.28 -36.46
N ALA A 163 -0.59 84.47 -37.79
CA ALA A 163 0.26 85.37 -38.59
C ALA A 163 1.76 84.96 -38.70
N PRO A 164 2.54 85.50 -39.68
CA PRO A 164 2.20 86.59 -40.61
C PRO A 164 2.30 86.27 -42.11
N SER A 165 1.68 87.15 -42.91
CA SER A 165 1.96 87.33 -44.34
C SER A 165 3.10 88.33 -44.55
N ILE A 166 3.95 88.10 -45.55
CA ILE A 166 4.85 89.10 -46.13
C ILE A 166 4.65 89.11 -47.66
N LYS A 167 4.84 90.28 -48.29
CA LYS A 167 4.55 90.55 -49.71
C LYS A 167 5.75 90.28 -50.64
N GLU A 168 5.49 90.41 -51.93
CA GLU A 168 6.44 90.37 -53.05
C GLU A 168 7.57 91.41 -52.94
N ILE A 169 8.69 91.17 -53.64
CA ILE A 169 9.32 92.07 -54.64
C ILE A 169 10.52 91.37 -55.31
N ASP A 170 10.79 91.72 -56.58
CA ASP A 170 11.83 91.20 -57.48
C ASP A 170 13.30 91.52 -57.04
N HIS A 171 14.40 90.95 -57.56
CA HIS A 171 14.84 90.99 -58.97
C HIS A 171 16.05 90.10 -59.32
N MET A 172 16.09 89.65 -60.59
CA MET A 172 17.28 89.32 -61.43
C MET A 172 18.16 88.11 -61.03
N ALA A 173 18.93 87.46 -61.93
CA ALA A 173 19.32 87.83 -63.31
C ALA A 173 19.43 86.62 -64.27
N GLN A 174 19.25 86.86 -65.59
CA GLN A 174 19.89 86.21 -66.78
C GLN A 174 19.92 84.66 -66.93
N ALA A 175 20.00 84.02 -68.10
CA ALA A 175 19.69 84.28 -69.53
C ALA A 175 19.81 82.90 -70.26
N ALA A 176 19.40 82.60 -71.50
CA ALA A 176 18.90 83.37 -72.65
C ALA A 176 18.00 82.46 -73.55
N GLY A 177 17.35 83.03 -74.59
CA GLY A 177 16.69 82.26 -75.68
C GLY A 177 15.40 81.51 -75.27
N ALA A 178 14.19 82.09 -75.25
CA ALA A 178 13.51 82.99 -76.20
C ALA A 178 13.29 82.34 -77.59
N ARG A 179 12.07 82.08 -78.10
CA ARG A 179 10.83 82.90 -78.29
C ARG A 179 10.94 83.93 -79.43
N PRO A 180 9.82 84.39 -80.03
CA PRO A 180 8.54 83.72 -80.30
C PRO A 180 7.97 84.12 -81.70
N MET A 181 6.67 83.92 -81.94
CA MET A 181 5.81 85.06 -82.29
C MET A 181 4.40 84.90 -81.68
N LYS A 182 3.72 86.02 -81.45
CA LYS A 182 2.30 86.10 -81.06
C LYS A 182 1.57 87.00 -82.04
N THR A 183 0.35 86.63 -82.43
CA THR A 183 -0.64 87.59 -82.94
C THR A 183 -2.03 87.16 -82.48
N ALA A 184 -2.90 88.11 -82.16
CA ALA A 184 -4.32 87.87 -81.94
C ALA A 184 -5.11 88.19 -83.23
N PRO A 185 -6.20 87.46 -83.48
CA PRO A 185 -7.48 88.08 -83.85
C PRO A 185 -8.50 87.83 -82.72
N SER A 186 -9.46 88.71 -82.41
CA SER A 186 -10.39 89.48 -83.26
C SER A 186 -11.44 88.60 -83.95
N VAL A 187 -12.70 89.02 -83.85
CA VAL A 187 -13.86 88.29 -84.40
C VAL A 187 -13.93 88.47 -85.92
N VAL A 188 -13.86 87.36 -86.66
CA VAL A 188 -14.28 87.28 -88.07
C VAL A 188 -15.05 85.98 -88.28
N THR A 189 -16.15 86.03 -89.03
CA THR A 189 -16.95 84.86 -89.37
C THR A 189 -16.41 84.21 -90.65
N GLU A 190 -15.88 82.98 -90.57
CA GLU A 190 -15.62 82.16 -91.76
C GLU A 190 -16.44 80.87 -91.75
N GLN A 191 -17.46 80.83 -92.61
CA GLN A 191 -18.11 79.58 -93.02
C GLN A 191 -17.20 78.89 -94.04
N ARG A 192 -16.47 77.83 -93.65
CA ARG A 192 -15.76 76.99 -94.63
C ARG A 192 -16.59 75.77 -95.02
N LYS A 193 -17.31 75.88 -96.14
CA LYS A 193 -18.05 74.79 -96.75
C LYS A 193 -17.12 73.70 -97.30
N VAL A 194 -17.58 72.45 -97.15
CA VAL A 194 -17.42 71.31 -98.07
C VAL A 194 -15.99 70.92 -98.48
N PHE A 195 -15.59 69.74 -98.02
CA PHE A 195 -15.30 68.64 -98.96
C PHE A 195 -16.03 67.38 -98.46
N GLU A 196 -17.26 67.20 -98.95
CA GLU A 196 -17.79 65.85 -99.08
C GLU A 196 -16.98 65.20 -100.20
N MET A 197 -16.23 64.14 -99.87
CA MET A 197 -15.89 63.17 -100.90
C MET A 197 -17.19 62.44 -101.22
N GLU A 198 -17.68 62.57 -102.46
CA GLU A 198 -18.61 61.60 -103.00
C GLU A 198 -17.98 60.22 -102.79
N LYS A 199 -18.66 59.35 -102.04
CA LYS A 199 -18.31 57.93 -102.06
C LYS A 199 -18.62 57.45 -103.47
N ALA A 200 -17.58 57.18 -104.26
CA ALA A 200 -17.73 56.41 -105.48
C ALA A 200 -18.58 55.17 -105.18
N GLU A 201 -19.47 54.79 -106.09
CA GLU A 201 -20.34 53.64 -105.89
C GLU A 201 -19.46 52.41 -105.60
N PRO A 202 -19.57 51.81 -104.40
CA PRO A 202 -18.56 50.88 -103.93
C PRO A 202 -18.54 49.63 -104.81
N THR A 203 -17.35 49.26 -105.27
CA THR A 203 -17.13 48.10 -106.13
C THR A 203 -17.72 46.85 -105.47
N GLU A 204 -18.20 45.87 -106.25
CA GLU A 204 -18.81 44.65 -105.69
C GLU A 204 -17.90 43.94 -104.67
N MET A 205 -16.58 43.96 -104.89
CA MET A 205 -15.55 43.47 -103.97
C MET A 205 -15.45 44.30 -102.67
N GLU A 206 -15.61 45.61 -102.73
CA GLU A 206 -15.61 46.51 -101.56
C GLU A 206 -16.91 46.33 -100.74
N LEU A 207 -18.05 46.17 -101.41
CA LEU A 207 -19.31 45.76 -100.79
C LEU A 207 -19.19 44.39 -100.10
N GLU A 208 -18.46 43.44 -100.69
CA GLU A 208 -18.22 42.15 -100.04
C GLU A 208 -17.26 42.26 -98.84
N MET A 209 -16.20 43.07 -98.95
CA MET A 209 -15.30 43.36 -97.83
C MET A 209 -16.05 44.01 -96.66
N LEU A 210 -16.90 45.00 -96.92
CA LEU A 210 -17.74 45.64 -95.89
C LEU A 210 -18.72 44.65 -95.25
N LYS A 211 -19.35 43.74 -96.03
CA LYS A 211 -20.20 42.67 -95.48
C LYS A 211 -19.40 41.71 -94.57
N ARG A 212 -18.21 41.29 -95.00
CA ARG A 212 -17.31 40.41 -94.22
C ARG A 212 -16.83 41.08 -92.93
N GLU A 213 -16.48 42.37 -92.99
CA GLU A 213 -16.07 43.16 -91.83
C GLU A 213 -17.23 43.41 -90.86
N LYS A 214 -18.43 43.70 -91.36
CA LYS A 214 -19.65 43.82 -90.57
C LYS A 214 -19.98 42.53 -89.80
N ILE A 215 -19.95 41.37 -90.47
CA ILE A 215 -20.14 40.05 -89.83
C ILE A 215 -19.07 39.79 -88.76
N LYS A 216 -17.79 40.11 -89.05
CA LYS A 216 -16.68 39.99 -88.09
C LYS A 216 -16.88 40.88 -86.86
N ASN A 217 -17.33 42.13 -87.05
CA ASN A 217 -17.55 43.08 -85.96
C ASN A 217 -18.75 42.67 -85.08
N LEU A 218 -19.84 42.17 -85.67
CA LEU A 218 -20.97 41.59 -84.92
C LEU A 218 -20.54 40.37 -84.08
N TYR A 219 -19.79 39.44 -84.69
CA TYR A 219 -19.25 38.28 -83.97
C TYR A 219 -18.32 38.71 -82.82
N LEU A 220 -17.44 39.69 -83.06
CA LEU A 220 -16.53 40.23 -82.04
C LEU A 220 -17.29 40.92 -80.90
N GLN A 221 -18.35 41.68 -81.22
CA GLN A 221 -19.24 42.32 -80.25
C GLN A 221 -19.92 41.28 -79.35
N GLU A 222 -20.48 40.20 -79.94
CA GLU A 222 -21.01 39.07 -79.18
C GLU A 222 -19.93 38.39 -78.31
N THR A 223 -18.74 38.15 -78.84
CA THR A 223 -17.64 37.49 -78.12
C THR A 223 -17.16 38.31 -76.93
N LEU A 224 -17.03 39.64 -77.09
CA LEU A 224 -16.67 40.56 -76.01
C LEU A 224 -17.74 40.58 -74.90
N ILE A 225 -19.02 40.66 -75.27
CA ILE A 225 -20.14 40.61 -74.31
C ILE A 225 -20.18 39.24 -73.58
N LYS A 226 -20.00 38.13 -74.31
CA LYS A 226 -19.90 36.78 -73.73
C LYS A 226 -18.71 36.67 -72.75
N LYS A 227 -17.55 37.26 -73.07
CA LYS A 227 -16.38 37.30 -72.18
C LYS A 227 -16.66 38.11 -70.91
N ILE A 228 -17.24 39.31 -71.03
CA ILE A 228 -17.61 40.15 -69.87
C ILE A 228 -18.60 39.41 -68.95
N ASN A 229 -19.63 38.78 -69.53
CA ASN A 229 -20.60 38.00 -68.75
C ASN A 229 -19.95 36.78 -68.07
N ALA A 230 -19.02 36.09 -68.73
CA ALA A 230 -18.28 34.98 -68.14
C ALA A 230 -17.40 35.42 -66.95
N LEU A 231 -16.72 36.57 -67.04
CA LEU A 231 -15.94 37.14 -65.93
C LEU A 231 -16.83 37.43 -64.71
N VAL A 232 -18.01 38.01 -64.92
CA VAL A 232 -18.98 38.27 -63.84
C VAL A 232 -19.50 36.97 -63.23
N ILE A 233 -19.90 35.99 -64.05
CA ILE A 233 -20.43 34.70 -63.58
C ILE A 233 -19.37 33.92 -62.77
N ASN A 234 -18.11 33.92 -63.20
CA ASN A 234 -17.01 33.28 -62.49
C ASN A 234 -16.75 33.94 -61.13
N PHE A 235 -16.69 35.27 -61.08
CA PHE A 235 -16.55 36.01 -59.81
C PHE A 235 -17.72 35.73 -58.85
N ASP A 236 -18.96 35.71 -59.36
CA ASP A 236 -20.15 35.37 -58.58
C ASP A 236 -20.10 33.94 -58.01
N ALA A 237 -19.55 32.99 -58.77
CA ALA A 237 -19.36 31.62 -58.31
C ALA A 237 -18.30 31.53 -57.19
N GLU A 238 -17.16 32.21 -57.34
CA GLU A 238 -16.13 32.30 -56.29
C GLU A 238 -16.65 32.99 -55.02
N LEU A 239 -17.41 34.08 -55.16
CA LEU A 239 -18.05 34.77 -54.04
C LEU A 239 -19.07 33.88 -53.31
N ARG A 240 -19.86 33.08 -54.04
CA ARG A 240 -20.78 32.09 -53.45
C ARG A 240 -20.02 30.98 -52.72
N PHE A 241 -18.91 30.50 -53.27
CA PHE A 241 -18.05 29.50 -52.64
C PHE A 241 -17.40 30.04 -51.36
N LEU A 242 -16.86 31.26 -51.39
CA LEU A 242 -16.28 31.92 -50.20
C LEU A 242 -17.35 32.24 -49.14
N ARG A 243 -18.56 32.64 -49.54
CA ARG A 243 -19.71 32.79 -48.63
C ARG A 243 -20.04 31.47 -47.92
N HIS A 244 -20.04 30.34 -48.64
CA HIS A 244 -20.27 29.03 -48.02
C HIS A 244 -19.13 28.62 -47.07
N LYS A 245 -17.86 28.84 -47.46
CA LYS A 245 -16.70 28.68 -46.56
C LYS A 245 -16.86 29.53 -45.29
N LYS A 246 -17.26 30.81 -45.43
CA LYS A 246 -17.46 31.73 -44.31
C LYS A 246 -18.55 31.25 -43.36
N LEU A 247 -19.74 30.88 -43.87
CA LEU A 247 -20.82 30.35 -43.03
C LEU A 247 -20.39 29.10 -42.24
N LYS A 248 -19.65 28.19 -42.89
CA LYS A 248 -19.07 27.00 -42.24
C LYS A 248 -18.04 27.38 -41.16
N LEU A 249 -17.23 28.43 -41.40
CA LEU A 249 -16.28 28.94 -40.42
C LEU A 249 -16.99 29.64 -39.25
N ASP A 250 -18.00 30.46 -39.49
CA ASP A 250 -18.70 31.21 -38.44
C ASP A 250 -19.36 30.25 -37.43
N VAL A 251 -19.92 29.13 -37.89
CA VAL A 251 -20.38 28.01 -37.03
C VAL A 251 -19.22 27.37 -36.25
N GLN A 252 -18.08 27.12 -36.89
CA GLN A 252 -16.89 26.61 -36.20
C GLN A 252 -16.36 27.59 -35.14
N MET A 253 -16.37 28.90 -35.42
CA MET A 253 -15.97 29.93 -34.47
C MET A 253 -16.93 29.96 -33.28
N LYS A 254 -18.26 29.89 -33.48
CA LYS A 254 -19.19 29.81 -32.35
C LYS A 254 -19.04 28.53 -31.53
N SER A 255 -18.75 27.39 -32.16
CA SER A 255 -18.42 26.16 -31.42
C SER A 255 -17.09 26.24 -30.66
N ALA A 256 -16.15 27.07 -31.10
CA ALA A 256 -14.87 27.30 -30.46
C ALA A 256 -14.98 28.34 -29.34
N ASP A 257 -15.73 29.43 -29.54
CA ASP A 257 -16.09 30.42 -28.52
C ASP A 257 -16.80 29.73 -27.33
N LEU A 258 -17.77 28.83 -27.59
CA LEU A 258 -18.45 28.05 -26.55
C LEU A 258 -17.50 27.10 -25.79
N ARG A 259 -16.63 26.37 -26.51
CA ARG A 259 -15.62 25.51 -25.87
C ARG A 259 -14.62 26.30 -25.05
N TYR A 260 -14.27 27.52 -25.47
CA TYR A 260 -13.39 28.40 -24.73
C TYR A 260 -14.01 28.80 -23.38
N ILE A 261 -15.31 29.11 -23.35
CA ILE A 261 -16.06 29.39 -22.11
C ILE A 261 -16.02 28.18 -21.18
N THR A 262 -16.43 26.98 -21.64
CA THR A 262 -16.40 25.76 -20.80
C THR A 262 -14.98 25.44 -20.32
N TRP A 263 -13.96 25.61 -21.16
CA TRP A 263 -12.57 25.37 -20.79
C TRP A 263 -12.00 26.41 -19.80
N TYR A 264 -12.55 27.62 -19.81
CA TYR A 264 -12.23 28.67 -18.84
C TYR A 264 -12.94 28.42 -17.49
N GLU A 265 -14.19 27.94 -17.51
CA GLU A 265 -14.91 27.46 -16.32
C GLU A 265 -14.17 26.27 -15.67
N GLU A 266 -13.73 25.28 -16.46
CA GLU A 266 -12.84 24.20 -16.00
C GLU A 266 -11.57 24.79 -15.35
N LEU A 267 -10.92 25.78 -15.97
CA LEU A 267 -9.70 26.41 -15.44
C LEU A 267 -9.94 27.12 -14.09
N LEU A 268 -11.09 27.78 -13.90
CA LEU A 268 -11.45 28.42 -12.64
C LEU A 268 -11.67 27.39 -11.52
N ILE A 269 -12.36 26.28 -11.81
CA ILE A 269 -12.53 25.17 -10.85
C ILE A 269 -11.17 24.58 -10.47
N LEU A 270 -10.32 24.30 -11.47
CA LEU A 270 -8.97 23.76 -11.24
C LEU A 270 -8.12 24.68 -10.34
N LYS A 271 -8.05 25.98 -10.63
CA LYS A 271 -7.26 26.95 -9.84
C LYS A 271 -7.71 27.08 -8.38
N ASN A 272 -8.99 26.87 -8.10
CA ASN A 272 -9.51 26.89 -6.73
C ASN A 272 -9.11 25.64 -5.94
N LEU A 273 -9.09 24.48 -6.60
CA LEU A 273 -8.78 23.18 -5.98
C LEU A 273 -7.27 22.89 -5.90
N GLU A 274 -6.49 23.40 -6.85
CA GLU A 274 -5.04 23.20 -7.01
C GLU A 274 -4.23 23.45 -5.73
N LYS A 275 -4.61 24.43 -4.90
CA LYS A 275 -3.93 24.71 -3.62
C LYS A 275 -4.06 23.57 -2.61
N HIS A 276 -5.24 22.97 -2.52
CA HIS A 276 -5.50 21.84 -1.63
C HIS A 276 -4.93 20.54 -2.21
N GLU A 277 -5.01 20.37 -3.54
CA GLU A 277 -4.40 19.25 -4.26
C GLU A 277 -2.88 19.19 -4.02
N ASN A 278 -2.18 20.31 -4.20
CA ASN A 278 -0.74 20.41 -4.00
C ASN A 278 -0.33 20.23 -2.52
N LEU A 279 -1.18 20.64 -1.57
CA LEU A 279 -0.94 20.42 -0.14
C LEU A 279 -1.05 18.93 0.23
N LEU A 280 -2.11 18.26 -0.22
CA LEU A 280 -2.32 16.82 0.01
C LEU A 280 -1.25 15.98 -0.70
N GLN A 281 -0.95 16.28 -1.97
CA GLN A 281 0.12 15.62 -2.71
C GLN A 281 1.49 15.85 -2.05
N GLY A 282 1.74 17.05 -1.52
CA GLY A 282 2.94 17.35 -0.74
C GLY A 282 3.06 16.47 0.51
N ARG A 283 1.97 16.35 1.29
CA ARG A 283 1.89 15.50 2.50
C ARG A 283 2.10 14.02 2.18
N VAL A 284 1.51 13.52 1.09
CA VAL A 284 1.72 12.15 0.60
C VAL A 284 3.18 11.95 0.18
N ASN A 285 3.77 12.88 -0.57
CA ASN A 285 5.17 12.78 -1.02
C ASN A 285 6.15 12.78 0.17
N THR A 286 5.92 13.59 1.21
CA THR A 286 6.75 13.56 2.43
C THR A 286 6.62 12.22 3.16
N LEU A 287 5.40 11.70 3.36
CA LEU A 287 5.19 10.42 4.03
C LEU A 287 5.80 9.23 3.25
N ILE A 288 5.75 9.24 1.90
CA ILE A 288 6.46 8.26 1.06
C ILE A 288 7.96 8.31 1.32
N SER A 289 8.56 9.51 1.34
CA SER A 289 10.00 9.66 1.58
C SER A 289 10.43 9.24 3.00
N GLU A 290 9.57 9.44 4.00
CA GLU A 290 9.75 8.96 5.37
C GLU A 290 9.63 7.43 5.45
N GLN A 291 8.63 6.84 4.78
CA GLN A 291 8.43 5.40 4.68
C GLN A 291 9.65 4.74 4.01
N GLU A 292 10.12 5.27 2.87
CA GLU A 292 11.33 4.82 2.21
C GLU A 292 12.56 4.91 3.12
N ALA A 293 12.74 6.03 3.83
CA ALA A 293 13.87 6.23 4.73
C ALA A 293 13.84 5.27 5.93
N MET A 294 12.67 4.96 6.47
CA MET A 294 12.51 3.94 7.51
C MET A 294 12.68 2.53 6.97
N GLN A 295 12.20 2.21 5.76
CA GLN A 295 12.40 0.90 5.14
C GLN A 295 13.88 0.64 4.83
N LYS A 296 14.63 1.65 4.34
CA LYS A 296 16.08 1.58 4.15
C LYS A 296 16.82 1.30 5.47
N LYS A 297 16.38 1.92 6.58
CA LYS A 297 16.91 1.66 7.93
C LYS A 297 16.52 0.26 8.45
N LEU A 298 15.29 -0.20 8.23
CA LEU A 298 14.84 -1.55 8.59
C LEU A 298 15.65 -2.63 7.86
N ASN A 299 15.87 -2.46 6.56
CA ASN A 299 16.69 -3.36 5.74
C ASN A 299 18.15 -3.38 6.23
N SER A 300 18.70 -2.23 6.64
CA SER A 300 20.05 -2.17 7.23
C SER A 300 20.13 -2.91 8.58
N TYR A 301 19.12 -2.79 9.45
CA TYR A 301 19.06 -3.57 10.68
C TYR A 301 18.85 -5.07 10.43
N LEU A 302 18.11 -5.46 9.39
CA LEU A 302 17.99 -6.87 9.00
C LEU A 302 19.31 -7.47 8.54
N ALA A 303 20.09 -6.74 7.73
CA ALA A 303 21.44 -7.15 7.34
C ALA A 303 22.35 -7.32 8.57
N GLN A 304 22.44 -6.30 9.43
CA GLN A 304 23.21 -6.37 10.69
C GLN A 304 22.76 -7.52 11.60
N MET A 305 21.46 -7.83 11.64
CA MET A 305 20.93 -8.97 12.40
C MET A 305 21.32 -10.33 11.79
N GLU A 306 21.56 -10.41 10.48
CA GLU A 306 22.03 -11.64 9.82
C GLU A 306 23.55 -11.81 9.99
N ASP A 307 24.33 -10.73 9.85
CA ASP A 307 25.77 -10.72 10.16
C ASP A 307 26.02 -11.24 11.59
N ARG A 308 25.30 -10.67 12.57
CA ARG A 308 25.42 -11.07 13.98
C ARG A 308 24.98 -12.52 14.25
N LYS A 309 24.04 -13.09 13.48
CA LYS A 309 23.77 -14.54 13.55
C LYS A 309 24.94 -15.34 13.00
N CYS A 310 25.53 -14.94 11.88
CA CYS A 310 26.70 -15.59 11.31
C CYS A 310 27.88 -15.57 12.29
N GLU A 311 28.13 -14.45 12.99
CA GLU A 311 29.12 -14.36 14.07
C GLU A 311 28.80 -15.31 15.24
N ILE A 312 27.54 -15.37 15.70
CA ILE A 312 27.12 -16.30 16.76
C ILE A 312 27.30 -17.76 16.31
N VAL A 313 27.00 -18.11 15.05
CA VAL A 313 27.23 -19.47 14.51
C VAL A 313 28.72 -19.79 14.46
N LYS A 314 29.57 -18.89 13.94
CA LYS A 314 31.04 -19.03 13.95
C LYS A 314 31.58 -19.25 15.37
N LEU A 315 31.09 -18.50 16.36
CA LEU A 315 31.49 -18.66 17.77
C LEU A 315 31.05 -20.02 18.35
N GLN A 316 29.85 -20.51 18.00
CA GLN A 316 29.40 -21.86 18.38
C GLN A 316 30.20 -22.97 17.67
N GLU A 317 30.66 -22.74 16.45
CA GLU A 317 31.53 -23.66 15.73
C GLU A 317 32.95 -23.66 16.32
N CYS A 318 33.48 -22.50 16.72
CA CYS A 318 34.72 -22.40 17.49
C CYS A 318 34.60 -23.09 18.86
N GLU A 319 33.47 -22.96 19.56
CA GLU A 319 33.23 -23.68 20.82
C GLU A 319 33.21 -25.21 20.60
N LYS A 320 32.47 -25.70 19.59
CA LYS A 320 32.46 -27.12 19.21
C LYS A 320 33.85 -27.63 18.82
N ALA A 321 34.60 -26.86 18.03
CA ALA A 321 35.97 -27.19 17.65
C ALA A 321 36.92 -27.21 18.85
N LEU A 322 36.72 -26.34 19.85
CA LEU A 322 37.48 -26.37 21.10
C LEU A 322 37.20 -27.65 21.90
N TYR A 323 35.92 -28.06 22.05
CA TYR A 323 35.58 -29.33 22.69
C TYR A 323 36.09 -30.55 21.90
N ALA A 324 36.04 -30.52 20.57
CA ALA A 324 36.59 -31.59 19.72
C ALA A 324 38.13 -31.69 19.84
N ASN A 325 38.83 -30.55 19.82
CA ASN A 325 40.28 -30.49 20.04
C ASN A 325 40.66 -30.98 21.44
N PHE A 326 39.83 -30.68 22.46
CA PHE A 326 40.00 -31.19 23.82
C PHE A 326 39.81 -32.72 23.88
N GLN A 327 38.76 -33.26 23.27
CA GLN A 327 38.53 -34.72 23.17
C GLN A 327 39.67 -35.43 22.43
N ALA A 328 40.13 -34.87 21.30
CA ALA A 328 41.27 -35.40 20.56
C ALA A 328 42.60 -35.32 21.36
N SER A 329 42.73 -34.34 22.27
CA SER A 329 43.90 -34.22 23.17
C SER A 329 43.84 -35.15 24.38
N LEU A 330 42.66 -35.67 24.75
CA LEU A 330 42.50 -36.64 25.84
C LEU A 330 42.84 -38.07 25.41
N GLY A 331 42.44 -38.47 24.20
CA GLY A 331 42.56 -39.84 23.71
C GLY A 331 41.54 -40.81 24.32
N GLU A 332 41.51 -42.04 23.83
CA GLU A 332 40.45 -43.02 24.16
C GLU A 332 40.58 -43.67 25.54
N ASN A 333 41.77 -43.62 26.17
CA ASN A 333 42.03 -44.23 27.48
C ASN A 333 42.93 -43.31 28.32
N ASN A 334 42.34 -42.48 29.19
CA ASN A 334 43.09 -41.51 30.00
C ASN A 334 42.45 -41.32 31.38
N GLU A 335 43.13 -41.78 32.44
CA GLU A 335 42.61 -41.84 33.82
C GLU A 335 42.21 -40.45 34.36
N PHE A 336 42.88 -39.39 33.90
CA PHE A 336 42.63 -38.01 34.32
C PHE A 336 41.53 -37.30 33.53
N ALA A 337 40.88 -37.96 32.55
CA ALA A 337 39.87 -37.32 31.69
C ALA A 337 38.71 -36.68 32.47
N HIS A 338 38.26 -37.31 33.58
CA HIS A 338 37.23 -36.72 34.45
C HIS A 338 37.73 -35.44 35.16
N PHE A 339 38.95 -35.46 35.68
CA PHE A 339 39.58 -34.31 36.34
C PHE A 339 39.81 -33.16 35.36
N LEU A 340 40.44 -33.42 34.21
CA LEU A 340 40.67 -32.42 33.16
C LEU A 340 39.35 -31.84 32.62
N THR A 341 38.28 -32.63 32.58
CA THR A 341 36.92 -32.15 32.25
C THR A 341 36.32 -31.29 33.37
N LYS A 342 36.51 -31.62 34.65
CA LYS A 342 36.13 -30.77 35.81
C LYS A 342 36.87 -29.42 35.72
N VAL A 343 38.18 -29.43 35.47
CA VAL A 343 39.03 -28.24 35.27
C VAL A 343 38.57 -27.40 34.07
N LEU A 344 38.36 -28.00 32.88
CA LEU A 344 37.89 -27.27 31.69
C LEU A 344 36.54 -26.61 31.94
N LYS A 345 35.59 -27.31 32.57
CA LYS A 345 34.22 -26.81 32.80
C LYS A 345 34.17 -25.71 33.86
N LYS A 346 34.96 -25.79 34.95
CA LYS A 346 34.96 -24.88 36.11
C LYS A 346 35.15 -23.41 35.69
N LYS A 347 34.09 -22.60 35.79
CA LYS A 347 34.14 -21.15 35.54
C LYS A 347 35.01 -20.45 36.59
N ILE A 348 35.84 -19.51 36.14
CA ILE A 348 36.60 -18.63 37.04
C ILE A 348 35.82 -17.31 37.16
N LYS A 349 35.61 -16.84 38.40
CA LYS A 349 35.00 -15.53 38.67
C LYS A 349 36.02 -14.44 38.36
N CYS A 350 36.10 -14.02 37.10
CA CYS A 350 37.00 -12.94 36.66
C CYS A 350 36.67 -11.64 37.38
N MET A 351 37.47 -11.27 38.39
CA MET A 351 37.49 -9.88 38.87
C MET A 351 38.12 -9.01 37.79
N GLY A 352 37.31 -8.16 37.16
CA GLY A 352 37.78 -7.25 36.13
C GLY A 352 38.80 -6.27 36.69
N LYS A 353 39.91 -6.06 35.97
CA LYS A 353 40.78 -4.92 36.22
C LYS A 353 39.99 -3.64 35.92
N LYS A 354 40.00 -2.68 36.85
CA LYS A 354 39.57 -1.31 36.54
C LYS A 354 40.62 -0.69 35.63
N GLU A 355 40.27 -0.46 34.37
CA GLU A 355 40.93 0.57 33.58
C GLU A 355 40.18 1.88 33.79
N VAL A 356 40.93 2.97 34.00
CA VAL A 356 40.39 4.29 34.30
C VAL A 356 40.35 5.08 33.00
N GLY A 357 39.15 5.46 32.58
CA GLY A 357 38.90 6.26 31.39
C GLY A 357 37.68 7.16 31.62
N THR A 358 37.92 8.35 32.15
CA THR A 358 36.92 9.41 32.26
C THR A 358 36.69 10.06 30.90
N GLU A 359 35.44 10.23 30.49
CA GLU A 359 34.83 11.47 29.96
C GLU A 359 33.32 11.42 30.31
N ALA A 360 32.56 12.50 30.09
CA ALA A 360 31.31 12.79 30.83
C ALA A 360 30.09 13.11 29.94
N ASP A 361 28.92 13.17 30.59
CA ASP A 361 27.68 13.87 30.22
C ASP A 361 26.92 13.36 28.95
N GLU A 362 25.60 13.52 28.79
CA GLU A 362 24.52 14.15 29.59
C GLU A 362 23.36 13.16 29.89
N ASP A 363 22.34 13.62 30.64
CA ASP A 363 21.11 12.92 31.01
C ASP A 363 20.17 12.58 29.83
N ASP A 364 19.26 11.63 30.06
CA ASP A 364 17.85 11.74 29.60
C ASP A 364 16.95 10.89 30.53
N GLU A 365 16.27 11.54 31.48
CA GLU A 365 15.31 10.89 32.39
C GLU A 365 14.05 10.48 31.63
N ASN A 366 13.62 9.22 31.72
CA ASN A 366 12.23 8.81 31.43
C ASN A 366 11.90 7.51 32.16
N GLU A 367 11.40 7.65 33.40
CA GLU A 367 10.64 6.60 34.08
C GLU A 367 9.31 6.35 33.34
N GLU A 368 8.92 5.08 33.16
CA GLU A 368 7.54 4.64 33.43
C GLU A 368 7.57 3.16 33.86
N GLU A 369 7.00 2.91 35.03
CA GLU A 369 6.96 1.61 35.69
C GLU A 369 6.00 0.64 34.97
N ASN A 370 6.35 -0.65 34.96
CA ASN A 370 5.35 -1.72 34.84
C ASN A 370 5.87 -3.02 35.47
N ASP A 371 5.93 -3.03 36.80
CA ASP A 371 6.25 -4.22 37.58
C ASP A 371 5.03 -5.16 37.66
N GLU A 372 5.16 -6.34 37.07
CA GLU A 372 4.39 -7.53 37.39
C GLU A 372 5.39 -8.59 37.87
N GLU A 373 5.63 -8.64 39.19
CA GLU A 373 6.53 -9.62 39.79
C GLU A 373 6.03 -11.05 39.55
N SER A 374 6.88 -11.90 38.98
CA SER A 374 6.77 -13.36 39.13
C SER A 374 7.87 -13.84 40.07
N SER A 375 7.67 -13.58 41.36
CA SER A 375 8.56 -14.05 42.42
C SER A 375 8.45 -15.57 42.57
N LEU A 376 9.40 -16.28 41.95
CA LEU A 376 9.67 -17.69 42.22
C LEU A 376 11.10 -17.81 42.76
N GLY A 377 11.26 -17.43 44.03
CA GLY A 377 12.44 -17.76 44.82
C GLY A 377 12.52 -19.26 45.02
N ILE A 378 13.33 -19.94 44.21
CA ILE A 378 13.74 -21.33 44.45
C ILE A 378 14.94 -21.27 45.40
N ASP A 379 14.64 -21.46 46.69
CA ASP A 379 15.60 -21.46 47.78
C ASP A 379 16.31 -22.83 47.87
N GLU A 380 17.30 -23.04 47.00
CA GLU A 380 18.16 -24.23 47.01
C GLU A 380 19.31 -24.06 48.02
N GLU A 381 19.00 -24.20 49.32
CA GLU A 381 20.00 -24.48 50.36
C GLU A 381 20.60 -25.88 50.19
N ASN A 382 21.30 -26.13 49.07
CA ASN A 382 22.00 -27.40 48.87
C ASN A 382 23.38 -27.39 49.56
N SER A 383 23.31 -27.64 50.87
CA SER A 383 24.28 -28.38 51.68
C SER A 383 25.78 -28.20 51.36
N GLY A 384 26.50 -27.55 52.29
CA GLY A 384 27.96 -27.57 52.28
C GLY A 384 28.51 -28.98 52.48
N SER A 385 29.23 -29.48 51.48
CA SER A 385 30.13 -30.64 51.60
C SER A 385 31.57 -30.20 51.37
N ASP A 386 32.47 -30.60 52.26
CA ASP A 386 33.92 -30.46 52.06
C ASP A 386 34.37 -31.42 50.92
N ASP A 387 34.43 -30.93 49.69
CA ASP A 387 35.24 -31.50 48.61
C ASP A 387 36.61 -30.79 48.64
N GLU A 388 37.71 -31.56 48.62
CA GLU A 388 39.03 -31.07 49.04
C GLU A 388 39.48 -29.82 48.25
N VAL A 389 40.16 -28.89 48.94
CA VAL A 389 40.82 -27.73 48.31
C VAL A 389 42.09 -28.17 47.59
N VAL A 390 41.90 -28.97 46.55
CA VAL A 390 42.91 -29.24 45.52
C VAL A 390 43.11 -27.94 44.75
N ASP A 391 44.32 -27.39 44.87
CA ASP A 391 44.74 -26.25 44.06
C ASP A 391 44.89 -26.70 42.60
N ASP A 392 43.87 -26.43 41.78
CA ASP A 392 43.84 -26.66 40.31
C ASP A 392 44.97 -25.93 39.54
N SER A 393 45.92 -25.29 40.23
CA SER A 393 47.16 -24.74 39.68
C SER A 393 48.30 -25.77 39.59
N VAL A 394 48.19 -26.92 40.29
CA VAL A 394 49.29 -27.90 40.43
C VAL A 394 48.99 -29.20 39.69
N CYS A 395 49.92 -29.64 38.84
CA CYS A 395 49.79 -30.88 38.07
C CYS A 395 49.81 -32.13 39.00
N PRO A 396 48.83 -33.06 38.90
CA PRO A 396 48.88 -34.33 39.61
C PRO A 396 50.08 -35.18 39.19
N LYS A 397 50.73 -35.86 40.16
CA LYS A 397 52.08 -36.46 40.01
C LYS A 397 52.30 -37.54 38.92
N ASN A 398 51.25 -37.94 38.18
CA ASN A 398 51.32 -38.88 37.05
C ASN A 398 50.61 -38.34 35.78
N CYS A 399 50.29 -37.04 35.71
CA CYS A 399 49.68 -36.43 34.52
C CYS A 399 50.75 -35.72 33.67
N ASP A 400 50.60 -35.76 32.33
CA ASP A 400 51.48 -35.00 31.44
C ASP A 400 51.29 -33.50 31.65
N GLU A 401 52.35 -32.82 32.12
CA GLU A 401 52.42 -31.38 32.31
C GLU A 401 51.95 -30.62 31.05
N ALA A 402 52.29 -31.12 29.85
CA ALA A 402 51.86 -30.54 28.58
C ALA A 402 50.33 -30.62 28.35
N LEU A 403 49.67 -31.73 28.74
CA LEU A 403 48.22 -31.88 28.62
C LEU A 403 47.48 -30.99 29.65
N PHE A 404 48.03 -30.86 30.85
CA PHE A 404 47.49 -29.98 31.89
C PHE A 404 47.58 -28.49 31.47
N GLN A 405 48.75 -28.04 31.02
CA GLN A 405 48.94 -26.67 30.52
C GLN A 405 48.08 -26.39 29.27
N ASN A 406 47.95 -27.34 28.35
CA ASN A 406 47.03 -27.23 27.20
C ASN A 406 45.56 -27.12 27.66
N THR A 407 45.14 -27.91 28.65
CA THR A 407 43.79 -27.84 29.25
C THR A 407 43.51 -26.47 29.86
N ILE A 408 44.48 -25.85 30.54
CA ILE A 408 44.36 -24.48 31.08
C ILE A 408 44.22 -23.46 29.94
N GLN A 409 45.01 -23.57 28.86
CA GLN A 409 44.88 -22.69 27.70
C GLN A 409 43.54 -22.86 26.97
N LEU A 410 43.04 -24.10 26.83
CA LEU A 410 41.71 -24.40 26.27
C LEU A 410 40.60 -23.85 27.17
N ARG A 411 40.73 -23.93 28.50
CA ARG A 411 39.81 -23.33 29.47
C ARG A 411 39.72 -21.81 29.31
N GLN A 412 40.86 -21.13 29.12
CA GLN A 412 40.88 -19.69 28.88
C GLN A 412 40.23 -19.33 27.54
N LYS A 413 40.65 -19.97 26.44
CA LYS A 413 40.05 -19.79 25.10
C LYS A 413 38.53 -20.02 25.11
N ARG A 414 38.05 -21.02 25.87
CA ARG A 414 36.61 -21.30 26.06
C ARG A 414 35.91 -20.15 26.79
N LEU A 415 36.48 -19.64 27.88
CA LEU A 415 35.89 -18.52 28.62
C LEU A 415 35.86 -17.23 27.79
N ASP A 416 36.83 -17.02 26.91
CA ASP A 416 36.86 -15.86 26.02
C ASP A 416 35.87 -15.99 24.84
N ILE A 417 35.69 -17.20 24.28
CA ILE A 417 34.58 -17.51 23.35
C ILE A 417 33.22 -17.35 24.07
N GLU A 418 33.05 -17.83 25.30
CA GLU A 418 31.81 -17.71 26.06
C GLU A 418 31.42 -16.23 26.27
N LYS A 419 32.38 -15.38 26.68
CA LYS A 419 32.17 -13.93 26.79
C LYS A 419 31.69 -13.34 25.46
N ALA A 420 32.46 -13.52 24.38
CA ALA A 420 32.12 -13.01 23.05
C ALA A 420 30.74 -13.48 22.59
N LEU A 421 30.38 -14.74 22.85
CA LEU A 421 29.08 -15.31 22.51
C LEU A 421 27.94 -14.66 23.32
N THR A 422 28.16 -14.33 24.60
CA THR A 422 27.19 -13.54 25.39
C THR A 422 27.11 -12.07 24.96
N GLU A 423 28.21 -11.47 24.53
CA GLU A 423 28.27 -10.08 24.05
C GLU A 423 27.58 -9.92 22.70
N GLU A 424 27.87 -10.80 21.73
CA GLU A 424 27.16 -10.85 20.45
C GLU A 424 25.66 -11.14 20.62
N LYS A 425 25.28 -12.02 21.56
CA LYS A 425 23.86 -12.22 21.93
C LYS A 425 23.21 -10.94 22.48
N LYS A 426 23.92 -10.14 23.29
CA LYS A 426 23.43 -8.83 23.78
C LYS A 426 23.31 -7.81 22.65
N VAL A 427 24.30 -7.74 21.75
CA VAL A 427 24.28 -6.86 20.56
C VAL A 427 23.10 -7.22 19.65
N ALA A 428 22.90 -8.50 19.33
CA ALA A 428 21.77 -8.98 18.55
C ALA A 428 20.42 -8.72 19.24
N ALA A 429 20.32 -8.88 20.56
CA ALA A 429 19.11 -8.52 21.30
C ALA A 429 18.80 -7.01 21.23
N ASN A 430 19.82 -6.16 21.35
CA ASN A 430 19.66 -4.71 21.26
C ASN A 430 19.33 -4.23 19.84
N LEU A 431 19.93 -4.83 18.81
CA LEU A 431 19.54 -4.61 17.41
C LEU A 431 18.09 -5.05 17.15
N ARG A 432 17.66 -6.20 17.69
CA ARG A 432 16.27 -6.67 17.60
C ARG A 432 15.29 -5.72 18.30
N LYS A 433 15.65 -5.15 19.45
CA LYS A 433 14.87 -4.07 20.11
C LYS A 433 14.73 -2.84 19.20
N LYS A 434 15.84 -2.35 18.62
CA LYS A 434 15.86 -1.20 17.70
C LYS A 434 15.04 -1.45 16.43
N TYR A 435 15.17 -2.64 15.83
CA TYR A 435 14.37 -3.08 14.69
C TYR A 435 12.87 -3.10 15.03
N ASN A 436 12.47 -3.73 16.14
CA ASN A 436 11.06 -3.81 16.55
C ASN A 436 10.45 -2.42 16.81
N ALA A 437 11.21 -1.50 17.43
CA ALA A 437 10.76 -0.13 17.66
C ALA A 437 10.59 0.65 16.35
N LEU A 438 11.53 0.52 15.41
CA LEU A 438 11.44 1.14 14.08
C LEU A 438 10.30 0.53 13.25
N ALA A 439 10.07 -0.79 13.34
CA ALA A 439 8.99 -1.47 12.63
C ALA A 439 7.59 -1.04 13.13
N LYS A 440 7.43 -0.77 14.44
CA LYS A 440 6.22 -0.13 14.96
C LYS A 440 6.03 1.27 14.37
N LYS A 441 7.07 2.11 14.33
CA LYS A 441 7.00 3.46 13.73
C LYS A 441 6.71 3.42 12.22
N ALA A 442 7.30 2.48 11.49
CA ALA A 442 7.05 2.27 10.07
C ALA A 442 5.58 1.92 9.79
N LYS A 443 4.96 1.02 10.57
CA LYS A 443 3.52 0.71 10.47
C LYS A 443 2.61 1.91 10.75
N VAL A 444 2.97 2.78 11.69
CA VAL A 444 2.21 4.01 11.95
C VAL A 444 2.28 4.96 10.75
N VAL A 445 3.47 5.15 10.16
CA VAL A 445 3.64 5.98 8.95
C VAL A 445 2.99 5.35 7.71
N GLU A 446 3.00 4.02 7.60
CA GLU A 446 2.25 3.28 6.57
C GLU A 446 0.74 3.53 6.71
N THR A 447 0.17 3.42 7.92
CA THR A 447 -1.26 3.73 8.14
C THR A 447 -1.61 5.20 7.93
N SER A 448 -0.72 6.15 8.26
CA SER A 448 -0.98 7.58 8.03
C SER A 448 -0.88 7.93 6.54
N LEU A 449 0.10 7.37 5.82
CA LEU A 449 0.21 7.42 4.37
C LEU A 449 -1.08 6.91 3.73
N ASP A 450 -1.56 5.73 4.14
CA ASP A 450 -2.82 5.13 3.69
C ASP A 450 -4.02 6.07 3.87
N THR A 451 -4.14 6.72 5.04
CA THR A 451 -5.22 7.71 5.27
C THR A 451 -5.07 8.93 4.36
N THR A 452 -3.87 9.48 4.17
CA THR A 452 -3.65 10.63 3.27
C THR A 452 -3.80 10.30 1.79
N ALA A 453 -3.50 9.07 1.39
CA ALA A 453 -3.74 8.60 0.04
C ALA A 453 -5.26 8.52 -0.23
N ARG A 454 -6.04 8.00 0.72
CA ARG A 454 -7.52 7.98 0.64
C ARG A 454 -8.12 9.39 0.67
N GLU A 455 -7.61 10.30 1.52
CA GLU A 455 -7.99 11.73 1.52
C GLU A 455 -7.76 12.34 0.12
N LEU A 456 -6.57 12.14 -0.46
CA LEU A 456 -6.23 12.62 -1.81
C LEU A 456 -7.11 11.99 -2.90
N GLU A 457 -7.42 10.69 -2.81
CA GLU A 457 -8.35 10.02 -3.73
C GLU A 457 -9.76 10.59 -3.66
N THR A 458 -10.29 10.82 -2.44
CA THR A 458 -11.59 11.49 -2.29
C THR A 458 -11.58 12.91 -2.85
N PHE A 459 -10.49 13.66 -2.65
CA PHE A 459 -10.34 15.00 -3.23
C PHE A 459 -10.27 14.97 -4.77
N GLN A 460 -9.58 13.98 -5.37
CA GLN A 460 -9.58 13.79 -6.83
C GLN A 460 -10.96 13.42 -7.37
N TRP A 461 -11.76 12.66 -6.61
CA TRP A 461 -13.14 12.35 -6.95
C TRP A 461 -14.06 13.58 -6.86
N GLU A 462 -13.98 14.37 -5.78
CA GLU A 462 -14.70 15.65 -5.65
C GLU A 462 -14.33 16.61 -6.79
N LYS A 463 -13.03 16.73 -7.11
CA LYS A 463 -12.53 17.49 -8.25
C LYS A 463 -13.15 17.03 -9.57
N GLN A 464 -13.29 15.71 -9.80
CA GLN A 464 -13.95 15.19 -10.99
C GLN A 464 -15.46 15.42 -10.97
N GLN A 465 -16.12 15.38 -9.80
CA GLN A 465 -17.54 15.73 -9.65
C GLN A 465 -17.79 17.19 -10.04
N ARG A 466 -17.03 18.15 -9.50
CA ARG A 466 -17.13 19.58 -9.85
C ARG A 466 -16.89 19.85 -11.34
N LEU A 467 -16.02 19.06 -11.99
CA LEU A 467 -15.80 19.15 -13.44
C LEU A 467 -16.92 18.48 -14.27
N ASN A 468 -17.67 17.53 -13.70
CA ASN A 468 -18.85 16.92 -14.33
C ASN A 468 -20.11 17.82 -14.23
N GLU A 469 -20.15 18.76 -13.28
CA GLU A 469 -21.22 19.75 -13.13
C GLU A 469 -21.26 20.77 -14.30
N LEU A 470 -20.20 20.85 -15.12
CA LEU A 470 -20.10 21.75 -16.27
C LEU A 470 -20.76 21.19 -17.53
N TYR A 471 -21.71 21.94 -18.11
CA TYR A 471 -22.43 21.57 -19.32
C TYR A 471 -21.56 21.77 -20.59
N VAL A 472 -21.18 20.68 -21.23
CA VAL A 472 -20.39 20.69 -22.48
C VAL A 472 -21.31 20.75 -23.70
N VAL A 473 -21.31 21.87 -24.43
CA VAL A 473 -22.11 22.01 -25.67
C VAL A 473 -21.47 21.25 -26.84
N VAL A 474 -22.20 20.27 -27.38
CA VAL A 474 -21.77 19.46 -28.54
C VAL A 474 -22.67 19.74 -29.75
N PRO A 475 -22.19 20.43 -30.81
CA PRO A 475 -22.98 20.65 -32.02
C PRO A 475 -23.03 19.38 -32.87
N LEU A 476 -24.16 18.67 -32.81
CA LEU A 476 -24.46 17.51 -33.65
C LEU A 476 -25.20 17.94 -34.93
N LYS A 477 -25.01 17.20 -36.02
CA LYS A 477 -25.88 17.27 -37.21
C LYS A 477 -26.97 16.22 -37.09
N LEU A 478 -28.14 16.47 -37.69
CA LEU A 478 -29.30 15.57 -37.64
C LEU A 478 -28.97 14.12 -38.06
N HIS A 479 -28.13 13.91 -39.08
CA HIS A 479 -27.69 12.57 -39.52
C HIS A 479 -26.69 11.86 -38.60
N GLN A 480 -26.32 12.46 -37.47
CA GLN A 480 -25.46 11.86 -36.44
C GLN A 480 -26.28 11.43 -35.20
N VAL A 481 -27.60 11.63 -35.23
CA VAL A 481 -28.53 11.24 -34.16
C VAL A 481 -29.17 9.91 -34.54
N GLU A 482 -28.57 8.82 -34.10
CA GLU A 482 -29.09 7.45 -34.28
C GLU A 482 -30.13 7.09 -33.19
N TYR A 483 -30.29 7.94 -32.16
CA TYR A 483 -31.28 7.79 -31.10
C TYR A 483 -32.66 8.29 -31.55
N LEU A 484 -33.53 7.34 -31.91
CA LEU A 484 -34.92 7.55 -32.33
C LEU A 484 -35.85 6.81 -31.37
N VAL A 485 -36.93 7.46 -30.93
CA VAL A 485 -37.95 6.85 -30.07
C VAL A 485 -39.25 6.76 -30.88
N ASN A 486 -39.82 5.57 -31.00
CA ASN A 486 -41.00 5.28 -31.83
C ASN A 486 -40.86 5.69 -33.31
N GLY A 487 -39.63 5.87 -33.82
CA GLY A 487 -39.35 6.32 -35.18
C GLY A 487 -39.25 7.84 -35.36
N GLU A 488 -39.53 8.63 -34.32
CA GLU A 488 -39.39 10.08 -34.32
C GLU A 488 -38.17 10.54 -33.51
N MET A 489 -37.74 11.79 -33.74
CA MET A 489 -36.65 12.42 -33.00
C MET A 489 -37.18 12.99 -31.67
N PRO A 490 -36.66 12.56 -30.52
CA PRO A 490 -37.06 13.12 -29.22
C PRO A 490 -36.75 14.61 -29.13
N SER A 491 -37.62 15.37 -28.45
CA SER A 491 -37.33 16.78 -28.12
C SER A 491 -36.26 16.90 -27.04
N ASP A 492 -36.25 15.98 -26.07
CA ASP A 492 -35.27 15.90 -24.98
C ASP A 492 -34.34 14.70 -25.17
N PHE A 493 -33.03 14.94 -25.08
CA PHE A 493 -31.98 13.92 -25.15
C PHE A 493 -31.40 13.52 -23.78
N SER A 494 -32.05 13.93 -22.67
CA SER A 494 -31.54 13.75 -21.30
C SER A 494 -31.36 12.29 -20.85
N GLN A 495 -31.94 11.33 -21.58
CA GLN A 495 -31.77 9.88 -21.37
C GLN A 495 -30.77 9.23 -22.35
N ALA A 496 -30.23 9.99 -23.32
CA ALA A 496 -29.34 9.48 -24.35
C ALA A 496 -27.85 9.69 -23.98
N LEU A 497 -27.01 8.70 -24.31
CA LEU A 497 -25.56 8.78 -24.13
C LEU A 497 -24.87 9.06 -25.47
N VAL A 498 -23.95 10.03 -25.49
CA VAL A 498 -23.19 10.40 -26.69
C VAL A 498 -21.85 9.66 -26.71
N PHE A 499 -21.75 8.67 -27.59
CA PHE A 499 -20.51 7.92 -27.86
C PHE A 499 -19.83 8.40 -29.15
N THR A 500 -18.55 8.08 -29.32
CA THR A 500 -17.91 8.13 -30.65
C THR A 500 -18.06 6.77 -31.33
N ASN A 501 -18.28 6.73 -32.65
CA ASN A 501 -18.44 5.47 -33.40
C ASN A 501 -17.26 4.52 -33.15
N GLN A 502 -16.03 5.05 -33.07
CA GLN A 502 -14.82 4.28 -32.72
C GLN A 502 -14.90 3.62 -31.34
N SER A 503 -15.42 4.32 -30.32
CA SER A 503 -15.61 3.74 -28.98
C SER A 503 -16.72 2.68 -28.96
N LEU A 504 -17.78 2.86 -29.75
CA LEU A 504 -18.87 1.90 -29.88
C LEU A 504 -18.42 0.62 -30.61
N GLU A 505 -17.72 0.77 -31.74
CA GLU A 505 -17.10 -0.35 -32.47
C GLU A 505 -16.08 -1.11 -31.60
N TYR A 506 -15.26 -0.40 -30.84
CA TYR A 506 -14.30 -1.01 -29.91
C TYR A 506 -15.03 -1.80 -28.83
N LEU A 507 -16.07 -1.24 -28.21
CA LEU A 507 -16.85 -1.93 -27.18
C LEU A 507 -17.57 -3.16 -27.75
N GLN A 508 -18.13 -3.08 -28.96
CA GLN A 508 -18.72 -4.23 -29.66
C GLN A 508 -17.69 -5.35 -29.94
N LYS A 509 -16.48 -4.99 -30.36
CA LYS A 509 -15.37 -5.94 -30.54
C LYS A 509 -14.95 -6.56 -29.20
N ARG A 510 -14.73 -5.74 -28.16
CA ARG A 510 -14.37 -6.22 -26.81
C ARG A 510 -15.43 -7.14 -26.20
N ILE A 511 -16.73 -6.91 -26.46
CA ILE A 511 -17.80 -7.83 -26.04
C ILE A 511 -17.65 -9.22 -26.71
N MET A 512 -17.24 -9.28 -27.97
CA MET A 512 -16.94 -10.54 -28.66
C MET A 512 -15.68 -11.20 -28.09
N ASP A 513 -14.63 -10.43 -27.84
CA ASP A 513 -13.37 -10.92 -27.27
C ASP A 513 -13.59 -11.49 -25.86
N LEU A 514 -14.30 -10.77 -24.98
CA LEU A 514 -14.72 -11.22 -23.65
C LEU A 514 -15.60 -12.48 -23.71
N HIS A 515 -16.41 -12.65 -24.76
CA HIS A 515 -17.19 -13.88 -24.95
C HIS A 515 -16.28 -15.08 -25.25
N ASN A 516 -15.26 -14.88 -26.10
CA ASN A 516 -14.27 -15.90 -26.43
C ASN A 516 -13.38 -16.23 -25.23
N GLU A 517 -12.86 -15.22 -24.51
CA GLU A 517 -12.12 -15.36 -23.25
C GLU A 517 -12.93 -16.17 -22.23
N LYS A 518 -14.22 -15.86 -22.07
CA LYS A 518 -15.14 -16.58 -21.18
C LYS A 518 -15.40 -18.03 -21.59
N ILE A 519 -15.31 -18.38 -22.87
CA ILE A 519 -15.34 -19.78 -23.33
C ILE A 519 -14.01 -20.48 -22.99
N MET A 520 -12.88 -19.86 -23.32
CA MET A 520 -11.54 -20.40 -23.03
C MET A 520 -11.33 -20.67 -21.54
N GLN A 521 -11.71 -19.72 -20.67
CA GLN A 521 -11.62 -19.87 -19.22
C GLN A 521 -12.55 -20.97 -18.68
N ARG A 522 -13.74 -21.16 -19.27
CA ARG A 522 -14.62 -22.30 -18.92
C ARG A 522 -13.98 -23.65 -19.28
N ASP A 523 -13.23 -23.72 -20.37
CA ASP A 523 -12.56 -24.96 -20.80
C ASP A 523 -11.27 -25.25 -20.02
N ILE A 524 -10.57 -24.21 -19.55
CA ILE A 524 -9.51 -24.33 -18.54
C ILE A 524 -10.11 -24.85 -17.22
N TYR A 525 -11.21 -24.25 -16.75
CA TYR A 525 -11.90 -24.68 -15.52
C TYR A 525 -12.38 -26.13 -15.58
N LYS A 526 -12.93 -26.60 -16.71
CA LYS A 526 -13.29 -28.03 -16.91
C LYS A 526 -12.08 -28.95 -16.72
N LYS A 527 -10.95 -28.65 -17.37
CA LYS A 527 -9.70 -29.43 -17.27
C LYS A 527 -9.17 -29.45 -15.83
N ALA A 528 -9.20 -28.31 -15.14
CA ALA A 528 -8.82 -28.24 -13.72
C ALA A 528 -9.77 -29.07 -12.83
N GLN A 529 -11.07 -29.08 -13.11
CA GLN A 529 -12.04 -29.92 -12.40
C GLN A 529 -11.86 -31.42 -12.69
N GLU A 530 -11.45 -31.80 -13.90
CA GLU A 530 -11.09 -33.17 -14.28
C GLU A 530 -9.82 -33.63 -13.58
N GLN A 531 -8.75 -32.80 -13.59
CA GLN A 531 -7.52 -33.04 -12.83
C GLN A 531 -7.80 -33.16 -11.32
N HIS A 532 -8.66 -32.31 -10.76
CA HIS A 532 -9.06 -32.42 -9.35
C HIS A 532 -9.79 -33.75 -9.05
N LYS A 533 -10.71 -34.19 -9.91
CA LYS A 533 -11.39 -35.49 -9.78
C LYS A 533 -10.38 -36.64 -9.82
N GLN A 534 -9.41 -36.59 -10.74
CA GLN A 534 -8.35 -37.59 -10.86
C GLN A 534 -7.46 -37.61 -9.60
N LEU A 535 -6.95 -36.46 -9.15
CA LEU A 535 -6.14 -36.37 -7.93
C LEU A 535 -6.90 -36.84 -6.67
N VAL A 536 -8.23 -36.67 -6.61
CA VAL A 536 -9.08 -37.21 -5.54
C VAL A 536 -9.26 -38.72 -5.65
N GLN A 537 -9.22 -39.31 -6.85
CA GLN A 537 -9.18 -40.76 -7.06
C GLN A 537 -7.80 -41.32 -6.70
N ASP A 538 -6.72 -40.74 -7.24
CA ASP A 538 -5.33 -41.11 -6.94
C ASP A 538 -5.05 -41.06 -5.42
N LYS A 539 -5.53 -40.03 -4.72
CA LYS A 539 -5.42 -39.90 -3.26
C LYS A 539 -6.14 -41.03 -2.51
N LYS A 540 -7.30 -41.51 -3.01
CA LYS A 540 -8.02 -42.65 -2.43
C LYS A 540 -7.29 -43.96 -2.72
N GLU A 541 -6.78 -44.15 -3.92
CA GLU A 541 -5.99 -45.34 -4.29
C GLU A 541 -4.68 -45.42 -3.51
N MET A 542 -3.99 -44.28 -3.32
CA MET A 542 -2.80 -44.18 -2.47
C MET A 542 -3.15 -44.46 -1.00
N ALA A 543 -4.27 -43.95 -0.48
CA ALA A 543 -4.71 -44.28 0.88
C ALA A 543 -5.00 -45.78 1.05
N ILE A 544 -5.70 -46.42 0.11
CA ILE A 544 -5.94 -47.87 0.10
C ILE A 544 -4.61 -48.64 -0.03
N LYS A 545 -3.65 -48.15 -0.81
CA LYS A 545 -2.32 -48.75 -0.96
C LYS A 545 -1.48 -48.62 0.31
N ILE A 546 -1.57 -47.49 1.01
CA ILE A 546 -0.95 -47.25 2.32
C ILE A 546 -1.56 -48.20 3.35
N GLN A 547 -2.88 -48.26 3.48
CA GLN A 547 -3.56 -49.21 4.38
C GLN A 547 -3.15 -50.66 4.11
N ARG A 548 -3.11 -51.08 2.83
CA ARG A 548 -2.65 -52.44 2.44
C ARG A 548 -1.16 -52.69 2.71
N LEU A 549 -0.34 -51.65 2.85
CA LEU A 549 1.06 -51.77 3.25
C LEU A 549 1.18 -51.80 4.78
N GLU A 550 0.42 -50.98 5.50
CA GLU A 550 0.29 -51.01 6.95
C GLU A 550 -0.22 -52.38 7.43
N GLU A 551 -1.28 -52.92 6.84
CA GLU A 551 -1.80 -54.27 7.08
C GLU A 551 -0.73 -55.35 6.86
N LYS A 552 0.09 -55.22 5.81
CA LYS A 552 1.20 -56.16 5.53
C LYS A 552 2.33 -56.02 6.54
N CYS A 553 2.71 -54.80 6.91
CA CYS A 553 3.69 -54.53 7.95
C CYS A 553 3.21 -55.08 9.29
N ASN A 554 1.96 -54.84 9.67
CA ASN A 554 1.32 -55.37 10.87
C ASN A 554 1.31 -56.90 10.88
N HIS A 555 0.97 -57.56 9.77
CA HIS A 555 1.04 -59.02 9.65
C HIS A 555 2.47 -59.56 9.76
N LEU A 556 3.46 -58.85 9.20
CA LEU A 556 4.87 -59.20 9.32
C LEU A 556 5.42 -58.95 10.73
N MET A 557 4.96 -57.92 11.44
CA MET A 557 5.25 -57.68 12.85
C MET A 557 4.71 -58.81 13.71
N MET A 558 3.41 -59.11 13.61
CA MET A 558 2.78 -60.21 14.35
C MET A 558 3.48 -61.55 14.10
N LYS A 559 3.92 -61.82 12.86
CA LYS A 559 4.69 -63.04 12.52
C LYS A 559 6.13 -63.07 13.04
N LYS A 560 6.79 -61.92 13.25
CA LYS A 560 8.18 -61.85 13.73
C LYS A 560 8.31 -61.65 15.24
N PHE A 561 7.37 -60.93 15.86
CA PHE A 561 7.46 -60.46 17.24
C PHE A 561 6.27 -60.87 18.11
N GLY A 562 5.25 -61.53 17.56
CA GLY A 562 4.02 -61.95 18.28
C GLY A 562 3.09 -60.81 18.71
N ARG A 563 3.55 -59.56 18.63
CA ARG A 563 2.81 -58.31 18.92
C ARG A 563 3.03 -57.29 17.81
N LEU A 564 2.17 -56.27 17.74
CA LEU A 564 2.48 -55.06 16.98
C LEU A 564 3.58 -54.29 17.72
N VAL A 565 4.53 -53.76 16.96
CA VAL A 565 5.73 -53.08 17.49
C VAL A 565 5.91 -51.80 16.69
N ASP A 566 5.95 -50.66 17.37
CA ASP A 566 6.36 -49.42 16.71
C ASP A 566 7.85 -49.53 16.33
N PHE A 567 8.11 -49.66 15.03
CA PHE A 567 9.48 -49.76 14.49
C PHE A 567 10.24 -48.44 14.55
N GLU A 568 9.57 -47.27 14.55
CA GLU A 568 10.24 -45.97 14.67
C GLU A 568 10.70 -45.75 16.11
N ALA A 569 9.85 -46.12 17.08
CA ALA A 569 10.25 -46.24 18.48
C ALA A 569 11.38 -47.28 18.66
N VAL A 570 11.22 -48.52 18.21
CA VAL A 570 12.25 -49.55 18.40
C VAL A 570 13.56 -49.22 17.69
N GLN A 571 13.55 -48.55 16.53
CA GLN A 571 14.79 -48.11 15.89
C GLN A 571 15.51 -47.00 16.70
N ALA A 572 14.76 -46.12 17.38
CA ALA A 572 15.35 -45.14 18.30
C ALA A 572 15.88 -45.78 19.59
N HIS A 573 15.16 -46.76 20.16
CA HIS A 573 15.47 -47.36 21.47
C HIS A 573 16.45 -48.54 21.39
N SER A 574 16.57 -49.22 20.24
CA SER A 574 17.48 -50.37 20.04
C SER A 574 18.96 -50.05 20.25
N VAL A 575 19.32 -48.77 20.33
CA VAL A 575 20.68 -48.29 20.63
C VAL A 575 21.03 -48.43 22.12
N ASN A 576 20.04 -48.50 23.04
CA ASN A 576 20.33 -48.45 24.49
C ASN A 576 19.35 -49.24 25.39
N ILE A 577 19.16 -50.53 25.14
CA ILE A 577 18.28 -51.44 25.91
C ILE A 577 18.50 -51.32 27.44
N ARG A 578 19.74 -51.17 27.90
CA ARG A 578 20.09 -51.05 29.34
C ARG A 578 19.53 -49.79 30.00
N MET A 579 19.27 -48.73 29.24
CA MET A 579 18.68 -47.50 29.76
C MET A 579 17.19 -47.69 30.03
N GLU A 580 16.49 -48.34 29.10
CA GLU A 580 15.07 -48.68 29.23
C GLU A 580 14.84 -49.71 30.37
N GLU A 581 15.75 -50.70 30.53
CA GLU A 581 15.76 -51.61 31.69
C GLU A 581 15.95 -50.89 33.04
N LEU A 582 16.70 -49.78 33.07
CA LEU A 582 16.91 -48.96 34.27
C LEU A 582 15.72 -48.03 34.54
N GLU A 583 15.12 -47.44 33.50
CA GLU A 583 13.91 -46.62 33.62
C GLU A 583 12.72 -47.44 34.14
N VAL A 584 12.53 -48.68 33.67
CA VAL A 584 11.52 -49.59 34.23
C VAL A 584 11.81 -49.91 35.69
N GLN A 585 13.06 -50.18 36.08
CA GLN A 585 13.42 -50.41 37.48
C GLN A 585 13.28 -49.17 38.38
N ILE A 586 13.34 -47.96 37.82
CA ILE A 586 13.04 -46.72 38.54
C ILE A 586 11.52 -46.62 38.75
N MET A 587 10.73 -46.77 37.68
CA MET A 587 9.25 -46.76 37.74
C MET A 587 8.68 -47.81 38.73
N GLU A 588 9.24 -49.03 38.77
CA GLU A 588 8.84 -50.06 39.73
C GLU A 588 9.12 -49.66 41.18
N LYS A 589 10.28 -49.05 41.45
CA LYS A 589 10.65 -48.56 42.80
C LYS A 589 9.82 -47.35 43.21
N GLU A 590 9.62 -46.39 42.32
CA GLU A 590 8.74 -45.23 42.56
C GLU A 590 7.30 -45.68 42.86
N TYR A 591 6.81 -46.72 42.18
CA TYR A 591 5.49 -47.30 42.47
C TYR A 591 5.43 -47.94 43.86
N VAL A 592 6.44 -48.73 44.25
CA VAL A 592 6.54 -49.31 45.61
C VAL A 592 6.62 -48.21 46.67
N HIS A 593 7.50 -47.22 46.50
CA HIS A 593 7.61 -46.09 47.42
C HIS A 593 6.32 -45.24 47.48
N SER A 594 5.55 -45.15 46.39
CA SER A 594 4.22 -44.51 46.39
C SER A 594 3.16 -45.33 47.12
N GLN A 595 3.30 -46.66 47.23
CA GLN A 595 2.46 -47.49 48.11
C GLN A 595 2.88 -47.33 49.57
N GLU A 596 4.18 -47.45 49.87
CA GLU A 596 4.72 -47.26 51.22
C GLU A 596 4.33 -45.89 51.80
N LEU A 597 4.46 -44.81 51.02
CA LEU A 597 4.05 -43.47 51.44
C LEU A 597 2.56 -43.38 51.81
N LYS A 598 1.67 -44.05 51.08
CA LYS A 598 0.22 -44.07 51.39
C LYS A 598 -0.07 -44.84 52.67
N GLU A 599 0.60 -45.97 52.90
CA GLU A 599 0.49 -46.70 54.17
C GLU A 599 0.97 -45.84 55.35
N TRP A 600 2.03 -45.03 55.16
CA TRP A 600 2.47 -44.06 56.16
C TRP A 600 1.48 -42.89 56.34
N GLU A 601 0.89 -42.35 55.28
CA GLU A 601 -0.14 -41.31 55.34
C GLU A 601 -1.40 -41.78 56.09
N GLU A 602 -1.92 -42.97 55.77
CA GLU A 602 -3.05 -43.58 56.48
C GLU A 602 -2.71 -43.78 57.97
N ARG A 603 -1.51 -44.28 58.27
CA ARG A 603 -1.06 -44.49 59.66
C ARG A 603 -0.88 -43.17 60.43
N ILE A 604 -0.46 -42.10 59.76
CA ILE A 604 -0.39 -40.75 60.32
C ILE A 604 -1.80 -40.22 60.60
N LEU A 605 -2.76 -40.41 59.69
CA LEU A 605 -4.15 -40.00 59.88
C LEU A 605 -4.80 -40.74 61.05
N ASP A 606 -4.57 -42.05 61.21
CA ASP A 606 -5.03 -42.83 62.36
C ASP A 606 -4.47 -42.32 63.70
N LEU A 607 -3.17 -42.02 63.74
CA LEU A 607 -2.52 -41.45 64.93
C LEU A 607 -3.04 -40.04 65.24
N GLN A 608 -3.30 -39.21 64.22
CA GLN A 608 -3.93 -37.90 64.38
C GLN A 608 -5.36 -38.01 64.91
N GLN A 609 -6.16 -38.97 64.43
CA GLN A 609 -7.51 -39.24 64.95
C GLN A 609 -7.48 -39.69 66.42
N GLN A 610 -6.56 -40.57 66.79
CA GLN A 610 -6.37 -41.01 68.18
C GLN A 610 -5.98 -39.83 69.08
N LEU A 611 -5.00 -39.02 68.66
CA LEU A 611 -4.59 -37.81 69.38
C LEU A 611 -5.74 -36.80 69.51
N MET A 612 -6.53 -36.58 68.45
CA MET A 612 -7.70 -35.72 68.48
C MET A 612 -8.77 -36.23 69.45
N LYS A 613 -9.00 -37.55 69.51
CA LYS A 613 -9.95 -38.16 70.46
C LYS A 613 -9.49 -37.94 71.91
N VAL A 614 -8.24 -38.29 72.23
CA VAL A 614 -7.67 -38.08 73.58
C VAL A 614 -7.68 -36.60 73.96
N THR A 615 -7.40 -35.70 73.01
CA THR A 615 -7.47 -34.24 73.23
C THR A 615 -8.90 -33.78 73.52
N LYS A 616 -9.90 -34.22 72.75
CA LYS A 616 -11.32 -33.93 73.00
C LYS A 616 -11.79 -34.44 74.35
N GLU A 617 -11.39 -35.65 74.75
CA GLU A 617 -11.68 -36.20 76.08
C GLU A 617 -11.02 -35.38 77.21
N ASN A 618 -9.78 -34.93 77.01
CA ASN A 618 -9.07 -34.09 77.98
C ASN A 618 -9.72 -32.70 78.10
N THR A 619 -10.07 -32.06 76.97
CA THR A 619 -10.84 -30.80 76.96
C THR A 619 -12.20 -30.96 77.63
N SER A 620 -12.90 -32.07 77.43
CA SER A 620 -14.17 -32.35 78.11
C SER A 620 -14.00 -32.50 79.63
N LYS A 621 -12.94 -33.22 80.08
CA LYS A 621 -12.58 -33.33 81.51
C LYS A 621 -12.18 -31.98 82.10
N LEU A 622 -11.48 -31.12 81.35
CA LEU A 622 -11.16 -29.74 81.75
C LEU A 622 -12.39 -28.83 81.80
N GLN A 623 -13.37 -29.01 80.92
CA GLN A 623 -14.66 -28.30 80.97
C GLN A 623 -15.47 -28.73 82.19
N GLN A 624 -15.55 -30.03 82.48
CA GLN A 624 -16.17 -30.55 83.72
C GLN A 624 -15.46 -30.01 84.96
N LEU A 625 -14.13 -29.99 84.98
CA LEU A 625 -13.35 -29.40 86.07
C LEU A 625 -13.62 -27.90 86.21
N ASN A 626 -13.74 -27.14 85.11
CA ASN A 626 -14.07 -25.72 85.15
C ASN A 626 -15.49 -25.50 85.71
N GLN A 627 -16.45 -26.35 85.33
CA GLN A 627 -17.81 -26.34 85.88
C GLN A 627 -17.81 -26.65 87.39
N PHE A 628 -17.11 -27.70 87.84
CA PHE A 628 -16.97 -27.99 89.26
C PHE A 628 -16.22 -26.89 90.03
N CYS A 629 -15.25 -26.20 89.42
CA CYS A 629 -14.62 -25.03 90.02
C CYS A 629 -15.58 -23.84 90.14
N ARG A 630 -16.49 -23.62 89.17
CA ARG A 630 -17.55 -22.60 89.27
C ARG A 630 -18.58 -22.95 90.33
N GLU A 631 -19.02 -24.22 90.38
CA GLU A 631 -19.93 -24.72 91.42
C GLU A 631 -19.28 -24.63 92.80
N LYS A 632 -17.99 -24.98 92.91
CA LYS A 632 -17.20 -24.77 94.13
C LYS A 632 -17.15 -23.29 94.51
N GLN A 633 -16.85 -22.37 93.59
CA GLN A 633 -16.85 -20.93 93.87
C GLN A 633 -18.24 -20.39 94.24
N GLN A 634 -19.31 -20.91 93.64
CA GLN A 634 -20.69 -20.60 94.04
C GLN A 634 -21.02 -21.16 95.43
N LEU A 635 -20.49 -22.32 95.80
CA LEU A 635 -20.68 -22.91 97.13
C LEU A 635 -19.80 -22.21 98.18
N GLU A 636 -18.58 -21.79 97.84
CA GLU A 636 -17.71 -20.99 98.71
C GLU A 636 -18.28 -19.59 98.91
N THR A 637 -18.78 -18.92 97.87
CA THR A 637 -19.46 -17.61 98.04
C THR A 637 -20.78 -17.72 98.80
N LYS A 638 -21.55 -18.80 98.63
CA LYS A 638 -22.72 -19.12 99.49
C LYS A 638 -22.30 -19.41 100.93
N LEU A 639 -21.21 -20.12 101.14
CA LEU A 639 -20.69 -20.47 102.46
C LEU A 639 -20.09 -19.25 103.17
N ASP A 640 -19.46 -18.34 102.43
CA ASP A 640 -18.91 -17.08 102.96
C ASP A 640 -20.01 -16.03 103.20
N SER A 641 -21.11 -16.02 102.43
CA SER A 641 -22.31 -15.28 102.82
C SER A 641 -22.98 -15.89 104.06
N LEU A 642 -23.08 -17.23 104.14
CA LEU A 642 -23.58 -17.93 105.33
C LEU A 642 -22.67 -17.80 106.57
N LYS A 643 -21.35 -17.56 106.42
CA LYS A 643 -20.45 -17.26 107.55
C LYS A 643 -20.76 -15.92 108.23
N ASN A 644 -21.39 -14.99 107.53
CA ASN A 644 -21.81 -13.71 108.11
C ASN A 644 -23.12 -13.85 108.91
N ASP A 645 -23.91 -14.90 108.67
CA ASP A 645 -25.09 -15.29 109.46
C ASP A 645 -24.75 -16.45 110.41
N LEU A 646 -24.29 -16.14 111.63
CA LEU A 646 -23.87 -17.12 112.65
C LEU A 646 -24.98 -18.13 113.02
N GLY A 647 -25.01 -19.28 112.36
CA GLY A 647 -25.98 -20.36 112.55
C GLY A 647 -25.33 -21.70 112.98
N VAL A 648 -25.33 -21.96 114.28
CA VAL A 648 -24.67 -23.12 114.93
C VAL A 648 -25.29 -24.47 114.51
N GLU A 649 -24.71 -25.13 113.52
CA GLU A 649 -24.86 -26.57 113.28
C GLU A 649 -23.50 -27.24 112.96
N PHE A 650 -23.43 -28.56 113.11
CA PHE A 650 -22.28 -29.41 112.72
C PHE A 650 -20.95 -29.23 113.51
N GLN A 651 -21.01 -29.02 114.82
CA GLN A 651 -20.04 -29.66 115.72
C GLN A 651 -20.65 -30.91 116.35
N GLY A 652 -19.99 -32.06 116.18
CA GLY A 652 -20.39 -33.33 116.79
C GLY A 652 -19.82 -34.53 116.02
N PRO A 653 -19.00 -35.41 116.65
CA PRO A 653 -18.40 -36.55 115.97
C PRO A 653 -19.47 -37.59 115.60
N ARG A 654 -19.76 -37.76 114.32
CA ARG A 654 -20.80 -38.68 113.84
C ARG A 654 -20.22 -40.07 113.61
N THR A 655 -21.04 -41.10 113.86
CA THR A 655 -20.68 -42.52 113.69
C THR A 655 -20.54 -42.95 112.22
N THR A 656 -20.63 -41.99 111.29
CA THR A 656 -20.25 -42.09 109.88
C THR A 656 -18.79 -42.46 109.70
N ASP A 657 -17.89 -41.83 110.46
CA ASP A 657 -16.45 -41.85 110.20
C ASP A 657 -15.86 -43.27 110.39
N ILE A 658 -16.47 -44.08 111.25
CA ILE A 658 -16.11 -45.50 111.44
C ILE A 658 -16.55 -46.33 110.23
N LYS A 659 -17.73 -46.04 109.65
CA LYS A 659 -18.22 -46.68 108.41
C LYS A 659 -17.43 -46.22 107.19
N GLU A 660 -17.03 -44.96 107.13
CA GLU A 660 -16.15 -44.45 106.07
C GLU A 660 -14.74 -45.00 106.21
N LYS A 661 -14.18 -45.12 107.41
CA LYS A 661 -12.91 -45.82 107.65
C LYS A 661 -12.99 -47.30 107.27
N ALA A 662 -14.12 -47.97 107.51
CA ALA A 662 -14.34 -49.34 107.03
C ALA A 662 -14.45 -49.42 105.48
N ARG A 663 -15.16 -48.46 104.85
CA ARG A 663 -15.26 -48.33 103.38
C ARG A 663 -13.89 -48.07 102.75
N LEU A 664 -13.10 -47.15 103.32
CA LEU A 664 -11.74 -46.83 102.92
C LEU A 664 -10.79 -48.01 103.12
N VAL A 665 -10.94 -48.81 104.18
CA VAL A 665 -10.18 -50.06 104.36
C VAL A 665 -10.58 -51.11 103.31
N SER A 666 -11.86 -51.23 102.93
CA SER A 666 -12.29 -52.09 101.83
C SER A 666 -11.78 -51.59 100.46
N GLN A 667 -11.76 -50.28 100.22
CA GLN A 667 -11.15 -49.69 99.04
C GLN A 667 -9.63 -49.89 99.01
N LEU A 668 -8.93 -49.75 100.13
CA LEU A 668 -7.50 -50.08 100.25
C LEU A 668 -7.23 -51.56 99.98
N LYS A 669 -8.13 -52.46 100.40
CA LYS A 669 -8.03 -53.90 100.06
C LYS A 669 -8.27 -54.17 98.58
N HIS A 670 -9.21 -53.48 97.93
CA HIS A 670 -9.36 -53.53 96.47
C HIS A 670 -8.11 -52.98 95.78
N MET A 671 -7.69 -51.75 96.08
CA MET A 671 -6.48 -51.15 95.50
C MET A 671 -5.21 -51.98 95.74
N ALA A 672 -5.09 -52.69 96.87
CA ALA A 672 -3.99 -53.60 97.14
C ALA A 672 -4.09 -54.91 96.34
N HIS A 673 -5.31 -55.41 96.08
CA HIS A 673 -5.57 -56.54 95.19
C HIS A 673 -5.30 -56.16 93.73
N ASP A 674 -5.75 -54.99 93.29
CA ASP A 674 -5.52 -54.47 91.94
C ASP A 674 -4.04 -54.15 91.72
N ALA A 675 -3.34 -53.63 92.73
CA ALA A 675 -1.88 -53.47 92.69
C ALA A 675 -1.11 -54.81 92.76
N ALA A 676 -1.73 -55.88 93.27
CA ALA A 676 -1.18 -57.23 93.17
C ALA A 676 -1.40 -57.83 91.78
N LEU A 677 -2.61 -57.71 91.22
CA LEU A 677 -2.92 -58.10 89.84
C LEU A 677 -2.03 -57.34 88.83
N LEU A 678 -1.88 -56.02 88.98
CA LEU A 678 -0.99 -55.22 88.14
C LEU A 678 0.49 -55.61 88.34
N ARG A 679 0.90 -56.10 89.51
CA ARG A 679 2.25 -56.68 89.70
C ARG A 679 2.39 -58.05 89.05
N GLU A 680 1.36 -58.89 89.06
CA GLU A 680 1.35 -60.16 88.33
C GLU A 680 1.30 -59.94 86.81
N GLU A 681 0.57 -58.94 86.33
CA GLU A 681 0.53 -58.52 84.93
C GLU A 681 1.87 -57.91 84.50
N ILE A 682 2.49 -57.04 85.30
CA ILE A 682 3.85 -56.54 85.07
C ILE A 682 4.88 -57.70 85.08
N ASN A 683 4.71 -58.73 85.92
CA ASN A 683 5.55 -59.93 85.91
C ASN A 683 5.28 -60.85 84.71
N LEU A 684 4.06 -60.86 84.16
CA LEU A 684 3.70 -61.56 82.92
C LEU A 684 4.23 -60.83 81.69
N LEU A 685 4.29 -59.50 81.73
CA LEU A 685 4.83 -58.65 80.68
C LEU A 685 6.37 -58.64 80.69
N SER A 686 7.03 -58.53 81.85
CA SER A 686 8.50 -58.63 81.94
C SER A 686 9.02 -60.05 81.66
N ARG A 687 8.17 -61.08 81.77
CA ARG A 687 8.48 -62.43 81.26
C ARG A 687 8.47 -62.52 79.72
N LYS A 688 8.08 -61.48 78.97
CA LYS A 688 8.18 -61.46 77.50
C LYS A 688 9.52 -61.01 76.95
N ASP A 689 10.46 -60.57 77.80
CA ASP A 689 11.82 -60.15 77.37
C ASP A 689 12.72 -61.30 76.87
N GLY A 690 12.23 -62.55 76.88
CA GLY A 690 12.94 -63.72 76.34
C GLY A 690 12.70 -63.97 74.84
N CYS A 691 11.46 -64.24 74.43
CA CYS A 691 11.20 -64.94 73.16
C CYS A 691 11.49 -64.14 71.89
N LEU A 692 11.35 -62.81 71.89
CA LEU A 692 11.55 -61.99 70.67
C LEU A 692 13.02 -61.83 70.25
N ARG A 693 13.98 -62.27 71.06
CA ARG A 693 15.42 -62.21 70.75
C ARG A 693 15.93 -63.47 70.03
N GLU A 694 15.25 -64.60 70.14
CA GLU A 694 15.73 -65.88 69.59
C GLU A 694 15.11 -66.21 68.22
N GLU A 695 13.87 -65.80 67.93
CA GLU A 695 13.26 -66.05 66.61
C GLU A 695 13.92 -65.22 65.49
N LEU A 696 14.34 -63.98 65.77
CA LEU A 696 15.15 -63.17 64.86
C LEU A 696 16.58 -63.70 64.67
N ALA A 697 17.09 -64.50 65.62
CA ALA A 697 18.39 -65.16 65.48
C ALA A 697 18.30 -66.44 64.61
N LEU A 698 17.12 -67.09 64.54
CA LEU A 698 16.90 -68.30 63.77
C LEU A 698 16.58 -68.04 62.28
N LEU A 699 16.03 -66.87 61.94
CA LEU A 699 15.88 -66.42 60.54
C LEU A 699 17.21 -66.02 59.87
N SER A 700 18.27 -65.78 60.64
CA SER A 700 19.60 -65.40 60.12
C SER A 700 20.56 -66.59 59.93
N ARG A 701 20.06 -67.83 60.01
CA ARG A 701 20.91 -69.04 59.90
C ARG A 701 20.33 -70.23 59.12
N LYS A 702 19.29 -69.98 58.32
CA LYS A 702 18.80 -70.87 57.26
C LYS A 702 18.56 -70.08 55.98
N ASP A 703 19.62 -69.88 55.21
CA ASP A 703 19.65 -70.31 53.81
C ASP A 703 21.04 -70.17 53.19
N GLY A 704 21.46 -71.21 52.47
CA GLY A 704 22.80 -71.34 51.89
C GLY A 704 23.61 -72.50 52.47
N ARG A 705 24.16 -73.42 51.66
CA ARG A 705 24.05 -73.59 50.20
C ARG A 705 24.19 -75.07 49.86
N LEU A 706 23.64 -75.49 48.72
CA LEU A 706 24.31 -76.49 47.89
C LEU A 706 24.36 -76.01 46.44
N PHE A 707 25.58 -75.77 45.97
CA PHE A 707 25.88 -75.75 44.54
C PHE A 707 25.95 -77.20 44.04
N LEU A 708 25.51 -77.44 42.80
CA LEU A 708 25.94 -78.59 42.02
C LEU A 708 26.57 -78.09 40.72
N GLN A 709 27.81 -78.51 40.50
CA GLN A 709 28.54 -78.39 39.23
C GLN A 709 28.67 -79.80 38.60
N PRO A 710 29.23 -79.96 37.38
CA PRO A 710 28.72 -80.94 36.43
C PRO A 710 29.37 -82.33 36.53
N LEU A 711 28.81 -83.27 35.77
CA LEU A 711 29.52 -84.47 35.30
C LEU A 711 29.35 -84.63 33.78
N SER A 712 30.48 -84.76 33.10
CA SER A 712 30.61 -85.54 31.86
C SER A 712 31.11 -86.95 32.24
N PRO A 713 31.01 -87.95 31.35
CA PRO A 713 32.17 -88.21 30.48
C PRO A 713 31.84 -88.73 29.06
N GLN A 714 32.81 -88.56 28.16
CA GLN A 714 33.24 -89.44 27.05
C GLN A 714 32.19 -90.13 26.15
N ASP A 715 32.25 -90.05 24.81
CA ASP A 715 33.13 -89.35 23.85
C ASP A 715 32.25 -88.99 22.59
N SER A 716 32.64 -88.76 21.32
CA SER A 716 33.85 -89.03 20.53
C SER A 716 33.95 -88.14 19.26
N ASP A 717 34.98 -88.40 18.45
CA ASP A 717 35.15 -88.10 17.01
C ASP A 717 35.34 -86.65 16.51
N THR A 718 36.61 -86.38 16.16
CA THR A 718 37.14 -85.40 15.19
C THR A 718 36.55 -85.57 13.77
N PRO A 719 36.44 -84.53 12.91
CA PRO A 719 37.58 -83.76 12.32
C PRO A 719 37.51 -82.25 12.61
N THR A 720 38.58 -81.44 12.61
CA THR A 720 39.71 -81.23 11.68
C THR A 720 39.38 -80.34 10.47
N GLU A 721 39.55 -79.02 10.65
CA GLU A 721 40.00 -77.97 9.70
C GLU A 721 39.72 -76.61 10.39
N ALA A 722 40.29 -75.45 10.07
CA ALA A 722 41.55 -74.96 9.54
C ALA A 722 41.39 -73.42 9.43
N PHE A 723 42.49 -72.68 9.38
CA PHE A 723 42.59 -71.21 9.22
C PHE A 723 41.81 -70.62 8.00
N PRO A 724 41.62 -69.27 7.85
CA PRO A 724 42.35 -68.17 8.52
C PRO A 724 41.54 -66.93 8.99
N VAL A 725 42.30 -66.07 9.67
CA VAL A 725 42.18 -64.60 9.77
C VAL A 725 41.64 -63.91 8.51
N LEU A 726 40.80 -62.88 8.69
CA LEU A 726 40.82 -61.64 7.90
C LEU A 726 40.14 -60.48 8.66
N THR A 727 40.86 -59.36 8.80
CA THR A 727 40.32 -57.99 8.93
C THR A 727 40.34 -57.33 7.53
N PRO A 728 39.62 -56.22 7.28
CA PRO A 728 38.81 -55.40 8.18
C PRO A 728 37.35 -55.83 8.31
#